data_AF-A0A5P8NA30-F1
#
_entry.id   AF-A0A5P8NA30-F1
#
_cell.length_a   1.000
_cell.length_b   1.000
_cell.length_c   1.000
_cell.angle_alpha   90.00
_cell.angle_beta   90.00
_cell.angle_gamma   90.00
#
_symmetry.space_group_name_H-M   'P 1'
#
loop_
_entity.id
_entity.type
_entity.pdbx_description
1 polymer ?
#
loop_
_entity_poly.entity_id
_entity_poly.type
_entity_poly.pdbx_seq_one_letter_code
_entity_poly.pdbx_strand_id
1 'polypeptide(L)'
;MAMQQLKMGPGHYAPTMLTRPSAPAKLGVRHAYRRRARGVPCQAAQSTVSEPKPSPATPATQTEQMLREMDARQQTSQAGGAGGSTTWEALLRADSVWSQLRNKQEGAAAGPPPSFVQESSQPLSSQQQQQGEGVAVHDVVVCGGTLGIFVATALARRGWRVAVVERGPLKGRAQEWNVSRKEVLELVEAGLLEEREVDEVIAKEFNPVRVGFYSGVGPDGKPQSKDVWTRDVLNCGVRPDLLIARMRSKLEALGGKVYELAALQGVQVAPNGCTLSLKSMDKGSETSMRVHSRLVIDCMGHASPIVQQIRWGKKPDGICIVVGTLGSGFQQNTTADVIYTNSHSQPDNAKANKLQFFWEAFPAGSGPTDRTTYMFAYLDAEPWRPSMLDIFEEYWPRMAEYQGVMLEDIDFKRALFGFFPTYRDSPLQPRFDRVLQIGDASGIQSPLSFGGFGAMTRHMRRLDKAIHEALAADALDKGSLGLIHAYNPSLSSAWMMQKAMSLRPGQSTPPDLINRMLGGNFSAMEEMGDPVMKPFLQDVMQFGPLVSTISKQMVNDPAFVPPLLAHVGPGPLADWLVHVLGLGAYTLGNFIATPLKTSSELKGLVVALMAAGSSSPLTAALSSRSGSSSSNGNSALDLSALLGSLSSSAAAGAALPASTEGIQRRSSQGEEKLTPRQLYTLNRILEALEYGSGSDYKL
;
A
#
# COMPACT_ATOMS: atom_id res chain seq x y z
N MET A 1 -54.63 -30.09 -7.03
CA MET A 1 -54.82 -31.47 -6.53
C MET A 1 -54.10 -31.56 -5.20
N ALA A 2 -54.83 -31.32 -4.11
CA ALA A 2 -55.31 -32.36 -3.17
C ALA A 2 -54.17 -32.80 -2.23
N MET A 3 -54.27 -32.81 -0.91
CA MET A 3 -55.39 -32.57 0.02
C MET A 3 -54.79 -32.59 1.46
N GLN A 4 -55.33 -31.75 2.37
CA GLN A 4 -55.78 -32.08 3.77
C GLN A 4 -54.81 -32.70 4.82
N GLN A 5 -54.93 -32.52 6.15
CA GLN A 5 -55.69 -31.67 7.10
C GLN A 5 -55.26 -32.02 8.55
N LEU A 6 -55.70 -31.19 9.53
CA LEU A 6 -55.82 -31.34 11.02
C LEU A 6 -54.87 -30.42 11.81
N LYS A 7 -55.22 -29.32 12.52
CA LYS A 7 -56.39 -28.78 13.27
C LYS A 7 -56.43 -29.13 14.78
N MET A 8 -56.65 -28.07 15.60
CA MET A 8 -57.04 -27.98 17.04
C MET A 8 -55.88 -28.06 18.06
N GLY A 9 -55.70 -27.23 19.11
CA GLY A 9 -56.48 -26.21 19.83
C GLY A 9 -55.68 -25.71 21.08
N PRO A 10 -56.22 -24.83 21.95
CA PRO A 10 -55.49 -23.68 22.51
C PRO A 10 -55.16 -23.73 24.03
N GLY A 11 -54.34 -22.79 24.51
CA GLY A 11 -54.12 -22.53 25.95
C GLY A 11 -53.66 -21.11 26.25
N HIS A 12 -54.59 -20.26 26.71
CA HIS A 12 -54.32 -18.99 27.40
C HIS A 12 -53.81 -19.25 28.82
N TYR A 13 -52.91 -18.40 29.34
CA TYR A 13 -52.98 -17.83 30.70
C TYR A 13 -51.90 -16.74 30.89
N ALA A 14 -52.35 -15.50 31.09
CA ALA A 14 -51.72 -14.47 31.91
C ALA A 14 -52.67 -14.24 33.13
N PRO A 15 -52.40 -13.42 34.19
CA PRO A 15 -51.38 -12.37 34.33
C PRO A 15 -50.74 -12.26 35.75
N THR A 16 -49.87 -11.26 35.99
CA THR A 16 -50.09 -10.12 36.94
C THR A 16 -48.76 -9.54 37.49
N MET A 17 -48.75 -8.20 37.58
CA MET A 17 -47.71 -7.24 37.97
C MET A 17 -47.25 -7.32 39.44
N LEU A 18 -46.09 -6.71 39.78
CA LEU A 18 -46.00 -5.52 40.66
C LEU A 18 -44.54 -5.02 40.90
N THR A 19 -44.29 -3.80 40.42
CA THR A 19 -43.67 -2.62 41.09
C THR A 19 -42.24 -2.60 41.69
N ARG A 20 -41.40 -1.80 41.01
CA ARG A 20 -40.71 -0.54 41.44
C ARG A 20 -39.38 -0.58 42.24
N PRO A 21 -38.58 0.53 42.17
CA PRO A 21 -37.13 0.49 42.03
C PRO A 21 -36.36 1.23 43.14
N SER A 22 -35.02 1.18 43.11
CA SER A 22 -34.18 2.17 43.79
C SER A 22 -32.80 2.32 43.13
N ALA A 23 -32.47 3.56 42.76
CA ALA A 23 -31.16 4.03 42.31
C ALA A 23 -30.39 4.67 43.52
N PRO A 24 -29.32 5.47 43.33
CA PRO A 24 -27.92 5.05 43.42
C PRO A 24 -27.11 5.81 44.51
N ALA A 25 -25.86 5.42 44.78
CA ALA A 25 -24.95 6.18 45.66
C ALA A 25 -23.56 6.40 45.04
N LYS A 26 -23.09 7.65 45.18
CA LYS A 26 -21.86 8.25 44.66
C LYS A 26 -20.70 8.18 45.66
N LEU A 27 -19.48 8.26 45.10
CA LEU A 27 -18.20 8.83 45.58
C LEU A 27 -17.97 9.18 47.06
N GLY A 28 -16.77 8.81 47.54
CA GLY A 28 -16.07 9.46 48.65
C GLY A 28 -14.59 9.11 48.69
N VAL A 29 -13.73 10.12 48.75
CA VAL A 29 -12.25 10.08 48.63
C VAL A 29 -11.59 10.54 49.95
N ARG A 30 -10.34 10.07 50.19
CA ARG A 30 -9.28 10.53 51.12
C ARG A 30 -9.36 10.13 52.60
N HIS A 31 -8.29 9.50 53.10
CA HIS A 31 -7.35 10.15 54.03
C HIS A 31 -5.99 9.45 54.10
N ALA A 32 -4.94 10.27 54.21
CA ALA A 32 -3.55 9.90 54.40
C ALA A 32 -3.22 9.81 55.90
N TYR A 33 -2.30 8.92 56.29
CA TYR A 33 -1.56 9.06 57.54
C TYR A 33 -0.11 8.61 57.39
N ARG A 34 0.81 9.55 57.59
CA ARG A 34 2.25 9.34 57.82
C ARG A 34 2.45 9.13 59.33
N ARG A 35 3.25 8.15 59.76
CA ARG A 35 4.28 8.37 60.81
C ARG A 35 5.26 7.20 60.98
N ARG A 36 6.54 7.57 60.78
CA ARG A 36 7.78 7.28 61.52
C ARG A 36 8.24 5.84 61.83
N ALA A 37 9.47 5.63 61.37
CA ALA A 37 10.40 4.54 61.61
C ALA A 37 10.90 4.39 63.06
N ARG A 38 11.29 3.16 63.41
CA ARG A 38 12.47 2.80 64.21
C ARG A 38 13.02 1.46 63.69
N GLY A 39 14.32 1.38 63.44
CA GLY A 39 15.01 0.16 63.03
C GLY A 39 15.82 -0.46 64.16
N VAL A 40 16.12 -1.77 64.04
CA VAL A 40 17.33 -2.50 64.49
C VAL A 40 17.39 -3.85 63.70
N PRO A 41 18.46 -4.67 63.73
CA PRO A 41 19.27 -5.01 62.55
C PRO A 41 19.17 -6.49 62.10
N CYS A 42 19.81 -6.77 60.95
CA CYS A 42 19.98 -8.10 60.35
C CYS A 42 20.50 -9.19 61.30
N GLN A 43 19.88 -10.39 61.19
CA GLN A 43 20.59 -11.66 61.33
C GLN A 43 20.23 -12.55 60.15
N ALA A 44 21.27 -13.02 59.45
CA ALA A 44 21.20 -13.96 58.35
C ALA A 44 20.92 -15.37 58.89
N ALA A 45 19.88 -16.01 58.37
CA ALA A 45 19.68 -17.44 58.47
C ALA A 45 19.64 -18.00 57.04
N GLN A 46 20.62 -18.84 56.72
CA GLN A 46 20.70 -19.60 55.49
C GLN A 46 19.53 -20.61 55.46
N SER A 47 18.60 -20.43 54.53
CA SER A 47 17.66 -21.48 54.13
C SER A 47 17.98 -21.92 52.71
N THR A 48 18.10 -23.23 52.56
CA THR A 48 18.40 -23.96 51.34
C THR A 48 17.43 -23.58 50.21
N VAL A 49 17.96 -22.96 49.16
CA VAL A 49 17.24 -22.72 47.90
C VAL A 49 17.02 -24.09 47.24
N SER A 50 15.78 -24.56 47.25
CA SER A 50 15.35 -25.61 46.33
C SER A 50 15.27 -25.01 44.94
N GLU A 51 15.85 -25.67 43.94
CA GLU A 51 15.70 -25.30 42.55
C GLU A 51 14.21 -25.16 42.20
N PRO A 52 13.80 -24.08 41.50
CA PRO A 52 12.43 -23.95 41.07
C PRO A 52 12.13 -25.10 40.10
N LYS A 53 11.17 -25.97 40.48
CA LYS A 53 10.53 -26.89 39.55
C LYS A 53 10.13 -26.10 38.29
N PRO A 54 10.42 -26.62 37.07
CA PRO A 54 9.94 -25.96 35.87
C PRO A 54 8.41 -25.85 35.96
N SER A 55 7.90 -24.63 35.79
CA SER A 55 6.46 -24.42 35.60
C SER A 55 5.97 -25.36 34.50
N PRO A 56 4.80 -26.00 34.65
CA PRO A 56 4.23 -26.80 33.59
C PRO A 56 4.13 -25.93 32.34
N ALA A 57 4.73 -26.39 31.24
CA ALA A 57 4.70 -25.69 29.97
C ALA A 57 3.24 -25.37 29.61
N THR A 58 2.94 -24.10 29.34
CA THR A 58 1.66 -23.69 28.78
C THR A 58 1.38 -24.58 27.56
N PRO A 59 0.18 -25.16 27.40
CA PRO A 59 -0.14 -25.94 26.21
C PRO A 59 0.14 -25.08 24.97
N ALA A 60 0.89 -25.64 24.00
CA ALA A 60 1.16 -24.97 22.74
C ALA A 60 -0.16 -24.56 22.07
N THR A 61 -0.24 -23.33 21.55
CA THR A 61 -1.45 -22.86 20.87
C THR A 61 -1.71 -23.65 19.59
N GLN A 62 -2.93 -23.61 19.05
CA GLN A 62 -3.22 -24.32 17.80
C GLN A 62 -2.32 -23.82 16.66
N THR A 63 -2.08 -22.51 16.60
CA THR A 63 -1.16 -21.91 15.62
C THR A 63 0.26 -22.43 15.78
N GLU A 64 0.78 -22.53 17.01
CA GLU A 64 2.12 -23.07 17.23
C GLU A 64 2.24 -24.51 16.72
N GLN A 65 1.26 -25.36 17.04
CA GLN A 65 1.24 -26.75 16.60
C GLN A 65 1.22 -26.85 15.07
N MET A 66 0.29 -26.16 14.41
CA MET A 66 0.12 -26.23 12.96
C MET A 66 1.32 -25.66 12.20
N LEU A 67 1.92 -24.55 12.66
CA LEU A 67 3.10 -23.98 12.01
C LEU A 67 4.32 -24.88 12.18
N ARG A 68 4.55 -25.47 13.36
CA ARG A 68 5.66 -26.41 13.57
C ARG A 68 5.52 -27.67 12.73
N GLU A 69 4.30 -28.18 12.56
CA GLU A 69 4.05 -29.31 11.67
C GLU A 69 4.33 -28.97 10.20
N MET A 70 3.91 -27.80 9.73
CA MET A 70 4.23 -27.31 8.38
C MET A 70 5.75 -27.15 8.20
N ASP A 71 6.43 -26.55 9.18
CA ASP A 71 7.87 -26.31 9.17
C ASP A 71 8.65 -27.62 9.09
N ALA A 72 8.24 -28.65 9.83
CA ALA A 72 8.86 -29.97 9.80
C ALA A 72 8.73 -30.66 8.42
N ARG A 73 7.71 -30.32 7.64
CA ARG A 73 7.48 -30.85 6.29
C ARG A 73 8.22 -30.06 5.20
N GLN A 74 8.64 -28.82 5.46
CA GLN A 74 9.28 -27.96 4.47
C GLN A 74 10.80 -28.19 4.37
N GLN A 75 11.30 -28.51 3.16
CA GLN A 75 12.73 -28.69 2.87
C GLN A 75 13.36 -27.53 2.06
N THR A 76 12.61 -26.45 1.78
CA THR A 76 13.02 -25.41 0.82
C THR A 76 13.51 -24.12 1.47
N SER A 77 14.52 -23.49 0.87
CA SER A 77 15.01 -22.15 1.22
C SER A 77 13.93 -21.06 1.05
N GLN A 78 13.68 -20.25 2.08
CA GLN A 78 12.72 -19.14 2.06
C GLN A 78 13.21 -17.95 1.22
N ALA A 79 12.28 -17.24 0.58
CA ALA A 79 12.58 -16.00 -0.14
C ALA A 79 12.49 -14.78 0.80
N GLY A 80 13.12 -13.66 0.41
CA GLY A 80 12.96 -12.38 1.11
C GLY A 80 11.62 -11.69 0.84
N GLY A 81 11.39 -10.53 1.47
CA GLY A 81 10.22 -9.69 1.23
C GLY A 81 8.98 -10.04 2.07
N ALA A 82 7.90 -9.25 1.93
CA ALA A 82 6.64 -9.47 2.64
C ALA A 82 6.03 -10.84 2.27
N GLY A 83 5.65 -11.63 3.29
CA GLY A 83 5.11 -12.99 3.11
C GLY A 83 6.13 -14.04 2.64
N GLY A 84 7.43 -13.74 2.58
CA GLY A 84 8.47 -14.68 2.14
C GLY A 84 8.92 -15.70 3.19
N SER A 85 8.70 -15.42 4.48
CA SER A 85 9.07 -16.27 5.62
C SER A 85 7.83 -16.75 6.36
N THR A 86 7.72 -18.05 6.60
CA THR A 86 6.46 -18.71 6.94
C THR A 86 6.50 -19.60 8.18
N THR A 87 7.63 -19.59 8.91
CA THR A 87 7.82 -20.46 10.08
C THR A 87 7.22 -19.89 11.36
N TRP A 88 7.11 -20.72 12.39
CA TRP A 88 6.73 -20.27 13.73
C TRP A 88 7.64 -19.13 14.23
N GLU A 89 8.96 -19.26 14.09
CA GLU A 89 9.90 -18.21 14.51
C GLU A 89 9.74 -16.94 13.67
N ALA A 90 9.33 -17.08 12.41
CA ALA A 90 9.03 -15.93 11.56
C ALA A 90 7.76 -15.20 12.00
N LEU A 91 6.73 -15.92 12.45
CA LEU A 91 5.52 -15.34 13.04
C LEU A 91 5.87 -14.54 14.30
N LEU A 92 6.68 -15.12 15.21
CA LEU A 92 7.13 -14.42 16.41
C LEU A 92 7.92 -13.14 16.10
N ARG A 93 8.78 -13.16 15.08
CA ARG A 93 9.49 -11.95 14.63
C ARG A 93 8.53 -10.91 14.07
N ALA A 94 7.59 -11.31 13.21
CA ALA A 94 6.60 -10.41 12.63
C ALA A 94 5.72 -9.77 13.72
N ASP A 95 5.29 -10.56 14.71
CA ASP A 95 4.51 -10.08 15.84
C ASP A 95 5.31 -9.16 16.76
N SER A 96 6.59 -9.44 16.99
CA SER A 96 7.48 -8.53 17.73
C SER A 96 7.63 -7.19 17.01
N VAL A 97 7.79 -7.18 15.68
CA VAL A 97 7.87 -5.93 14.89
C VAL A 97 6.54 -5.18 14.96
N TRP A 98 5.41 -5.89 14.87
CA TRP A 98 4.09 -5.30 15.04
C TRP A 98 3.91 -4.67 16.43
N SER A 99 4.31 -5.38 17.49
CA SER A 99 4.29 -4.88 18.86
C SER A 99 5.15 -3.63 19.04
N GLN A 100 6.37 -3.60 18.47
CA GLN A 100 7.23 -2.43 18.49
C GLN A 100 6.59 -1.23 17.78
N LEU A 101 5.94 -1.46 16.63
CA LEU A 101 5.24 -0.41 15.88
C LEU A 101 4.08 0.19 16.67
N ARG A 102 3.25 -0.64 17.30
CA ARG A 102 2.14 -0.21 18.16
C ARG A 102 2.59 0.56 19.39
N ASN A 103 3.77 0.24 19.93
CA ASN A 103 4.32 0.88 21.13
C ASN A 103 5.34 1.98 20.82
N LYS A 104 5.55 2.30 19.54
CA LYS A 104 6.47 3.35 19.10
C LYS A 104 6.06 4.70 19.68
N GLN A 105 7.04 5.43 20.22
CA GLN A 105 6.84 6.82 20.65
C GLN A 105 6.76 7.74 19.43
N GLU A 106 5.97 8.80 19.53
CA GLU A 106 5.76 9.77 18.45
C GLU A 106 6.28 11.16 18.79
N GLY A 107 6.54 11.96 17.75
CA GLY A 107 7.06 13.32 17.88
C GLY A 107 8.38 13.38 18.63
N ALA A 108 8.53 14.36 19.53
CA ALA A 108 9.77 14.56 20.29
C ALA A 108 10.13 13.37 21.20
N ALA A 109 9.14 12.59 21.67
CA ALA A 109 9.38 11.44 22.54
C ALA A 109 10.05 10.26 21.80
N ALA A 110 10.05 10.25 20.47
CA ALA A 110 10.74 9.25 19.66
C ALA A 110 12.27 9.39 19.68
N GLY A 111 12.80 10.52 20.17
CA GLY A 111 14.23 10.82 20.10
C GLY A 111 14.71 11.15 18.69
N PRO A 112 16.04 11.30 18.49
CA PRO A 112 16.60 11.66 17.19
C PRO A 112 16.36 10.56 16.14
N PRO A 113 16.17 10.93 14.85
CA PRO A 113 16.02 9.96 13.79
C PRO A 113 17.29 9.13 13.59
N PRO A 114 17.16 7.87 13.12
CA PRO A 114 18.32 7.08 12.72
C PRO A 114 19.07 7.79 11.57
N SER A 115 20.40 7.66 11.56
CA SER A 115 21.27 8.30 10.56
C SER A 115 21.73 7.28 9.51
N PHE A 116 20.81 6.84 8.66
CA PHE A 116 21.08 5.86 7.59
C PHE A 116 21.48 6.53 6.26
N VAL A 117 20.79 7.62 5.90
CA VAL A 117 21.18 8.54 4.82
C VAL A 117 21.83 9.77 5.45
N GLN A 118 23.01 10.11 4.96
CA GLN A 118 23.81 11.25 5.41
C GLN A 118 24.16 12.15 4.24
N GLU A 119 23.88 13.45 4.35
CA GLU A 119 24.20 14.44 3.32
C GLU A 119 25.58 15.06 3.60
N SER A 120 26.37 15.20 2.55
CA SER A 120 27.67 15.87 2.53
C SER A 120 27.62 17.04 1.57
N SER A 121 28.17 18.19 1.97
CA SER A 121 28.36 19.34 1.07
C SER A 121 29.56 19.17 0.15
N GLN A 122 30.45 18.21 0.43
CA GLN A 122 31.64 17.94 -0.37
C GLN A 122 31.30 17.00 -1.53
N PRO A 123 31.69 17.34 -2.77
CA PRO A 123 31.53 16.45 -3.92
C PRO A 123 32.42 15.21 -3.78
N LEU A 124 31.97 14.10 -4.37
CA LEU A 124 32.80 12.91 -4.56
C LEU A 124 34.01 13.26 -5.43
N SER A 125 35.21 12.78 -5.08
CA SER A 125 36.43 13.03 -5.84
C SER A 125 36.38 12.40 -7.23
N SER A 126 37.19 12.88 -8.17
CA SER A 126 37.25 12.32 -9.53
C SER A 126 37.66 10.84 -9.54
N GLN A 127 38.50 10.42 -8.58
CA GLN A 127 38.88 9.01 -8.39
C GLN A 127 37.71 8.14 -7.90
N GLN A 128 36.79 8.71 -7.11
CA GLN A 128 35.57 8.01 -6.67
C GLN A 128 34.52 7.93 -7.79
N GLN A 129 34.52 8.88 -8.72
CA GLN A 129 33.60 8.89 -9.86
C GLN A 129 34.06 8.00 -11.02
N GLN A 130 35.32 7.57 -11.03
CA GLN A 130 35.87 6.68 -12.05
C GLN A 130 35.94 5.24 -11.50
N GLN A 131 35.81 4.24 -12.39
CA GLN A 131 36.08 2.86 -12.01
C GLN A 131 37.57 2.73 -11.65
N GLY A 132 37.85 2.66 -10.34
CA GLY A 132 39.19 2.38 -9.79
C GLY A 132 39.24 1.02 -9.11
N GLU A 133 40.43 0.60 -8.68
CA GLU A 133 40.58 -0.62 -7.89
C GLU A 133 39.69 -0.58 -6.64
N GLY A 134 38.68 -1.46 -6.60
CA GLY A 134 37.84 -1.69 -5.43
C GLY A 134 36.54 -0.88 -5.33
N VAL A 135 36.17 -0.02 -6.31
CA VAL A 135 34.89 0.72 -6.26
C VAL A 135 34.13 0.70 -7.59
N ALA A 136 32.92 0.13 -7.57
CA ALA A 136 32.06 0.07 -8.74
C ALA A 136 31.22 1.34 -8.88
N VAL A 137 31.14 1.90 -10.10
CA VAL A 137 30.38 3.12 -10.42
C VAL A 137 29.22 2.78 -11.36
N HIS A 138 28.02 3.15 -10.96
CA HIS A 138 26.77 2.99 -11.73
C HIS A 138 26.09 4.34 -11.93
N ASP A 139 25.18 4.44 -12.90
CA ASP A 139 24.32 5.62 -12.98
C ASP A 139 23.18 5.49 -11.96
N VAL A 140 22.64 4.28 -11.82
CA VAL A 140 21.53 3.99 -10.89
C VAL A 140 21.86 2.75 -10.05
N VAL A 141 21.62 2.83 -8.74
CA VAL A 141 21.59 1.67 -7.86
C VAL A 141 20.19 1.52 -7.28
N VAL A 142 19.56 0.37 -7.53
CA VAL A 142 18.23 0.02 -7.01
C VAL A 142 18.39 -0.90 -5.80
N CYS A 143 17.99 -0.44 -4.63
CA CYS A 143 18.05 -1.20 -3.39
C CYS A 143 16.71 -1.90 -3.15
N GLY A 144 16.73 -3.22 -2.96
CA GLY A 144 15.53 -4.06 -2.90
C GLY A 144 15.16 -4.60 -4.29
N GLY A 145 15.50 -5.85 -4.55
CA GLY A 145 15.45 -6.42 -5.90
C GLY A 145 14.11 -7.04 -6.27
N THR A 146 13.25 -7.39 -5.31
CA THR A 146 12.00 -8.15 -5.59
C THR A 146 11.09 -7.45 -6.61
N LEU A 147 10.75 -6.18 -6.36
CA LEU A 147 10.05 -5.32 -7.33
C LEU A 147 11.00 -4.34 -8.02
N GLY A 148 12.17 -4.05 -7.43
CA GLY A 148 13.13 -3.12 -8.02
C GLY A 148 13.75 -3.62 -9.32
N ILE A 149 13.80 -4.94 -9.53
CA ILE A 149 14.38 -5.53 -10.75
C ILE A 149 13.67 -5.08 -12.03
N PHE A 150 12.36 -4.79 -11.98
CA PHE A 150 11.60 -4.34 -13.15
C PHE A 150 12.05 -2.93 -13.58
N VAL A 151 12.12 -2.00 -12.63
CA VAL A 151 12.62 -0.64 -12.89
C VAL A 151 14.09 -0.67 -13.29
N ALA A 152 14.90 -1.51 -12.64
CA ALA A 152 16.31 -1.68 -13.00
C ALA A 152 16.47 -2.14 -14.45
N THR A 153 15.68 -3.14 -14.87
CA THR A 153 15.70 -3.68 -16.24
C THR A 153 15.23 -2.64 -17.24
N ALA A 154 14.16 -1.89 -16.94
CA ALA A 154 13.65 -0.83 -17.80
C ALA A 154 14.72 0.25 -18.05
N LEU A 155 15.41 0.69 -16.99
CA LEU A 155 16.48 1.69 -17.09
C LEU A 155 17.71 1.15 -17.83
N ALA A 156 18.10 -0.12 -17.61
CA ALA A 156 19.19 -0.75 -18.34
C ALA A 156 18.89 -0.84 -19.86
N ARG A 157 17.64 -1.12 -20.25
CA ARG A 157 17.20 -1.09 -21.67
C ARG A 157 17.36 0.28 -22.31
N ARG A 158 17.32 1.35 -21.53
CA ARG A 158 17.56 2.73 -21.97
C ARG A 158 19.04 3.10 -22.03
N GLY A 159 19.94 2.15 -21.75
CA GLY A 159 21.39 2.34 -21.80
C GLY A 159 22.02 2.89 -20.53
N TRP A 160 21.29 2.98 -19.41
CA TRP A 160 21.87 3.35 -18.12
C TRP A 160 22.67 2.20 -17.52
N ARG A 161 23.78 2.51 -16.83
CA ARG A 161 24.51 1.51 -16.04
C ARG A 161 23.78 1.31 -14.72
N VAL A 162 23.17 0.15 -14.55
CA VAL A 162 22.29 -0.13 -13.40
C VAL A 162 22.84 -1.28 -12.56
N ALA A 163 22.75 -1.13 -11.24
CA ALA A 163 22.90 -2.24 -10.32
C ALA A 163 21.68 -2.43 -9.42
N VAL A 164 21.43 -3.67 -9.02
CA VAL A 164 20.45 -4.05 -8.00
C VAL A 164 21.20 -4.53 -6.77
N VAL A 165 20.79 -4.06 -5.60
CA VAL A 165 21.29 -4.51 -4.28
C VAL A 165 20.17 -5.25 -3.56
N GLU A 166 20.41 -6.49 -3.18
CA GLU A 166 19.46 -7.32 -2.45
C GLU A 166 20.15 -7.95 -1.22
N ARG A 167 19.48 -7.85 -0.07
CA ARG A 167 20.02 -8.35 1.21
C ARG A 167 20.08 -9.88 1.21
N GLY A 168 19.07 -10.53 0.63
CA GLY A 168 19.02 -11.98 0.46
C GLY A 168 19.46 -12.42 -0.93
N PRO A 169 19.23 -13.69 -1.29
CA PRO A 169 19.24 -14.11 -2.69
C PRO A 169 18.17 -13.34 -3.47
N LEU A 170 18.49 -12.88 -4.68
CA LEU A 170 17.49 -12.25 -5.55
C LEU A 170 16.66 -13.35 -6.23
N LYS A 171 15.59 -13.76 -5.55
CA LYS A 171 14.69 -14.82 -5.99
C LYS A 171 13.25 -14.52 -5.58
N GLY A 172 12.30 -14.82 -6.47
CA GLY A 172 10.88 -14.75 -6.15
C GLY A 172 10.44 -15.87 -5.22
N ARG A 173 9.44 -15.56 -4.38
CA ARG A 173 8.82 -16.54 -3.49
C ARG A 173 8.02 -17.58 -4.29
N ALA A 174 7.82 -18.76 -3.70
CA ALA A 174 7.01 -19.84 -4.28
C ALA A 174 5.50 -19.55 -4.26
N GLN A 175 5.07 -18.52 -3.53
CA GLN A 175 3.69 -18.07 -3.49
C GLN A 175 3.40 -17.13 -4.65
N GLU A 176 2.31 -17.38 -5.36
CA GLU A 176 1.85 -16.55 -6.46
C GLU A 176 1.55 -15.10 -6.03
N TRP A 177 1.65 -14.19 -6.99
CA TRP A 177 1.05 -12.86 -6.91
C TRP A 177 -0.28 -12.88 -7.65
N ASN A 178 -1.36 -12.57 -6.94
CA ASN A 178 -2.68 -12.39 -7.55
C ASN A 178 -2.75 -11.01 -8.20
N VAL A 179 -3.08 -11.00 -9.48
CA VAL A 179 -3.11 -9.79 -10.32
C VAL A 179 -4.02 -10.03 -11.53
N SER A 180 -4.54 -8.98 -12.17
CA SER A 180 -5.26 -9.15 -13.43
C SER A 180 -4.30 -9.46 -14.58
N ARG A 181 -4.72 -10.29 -15.56
CA ARG A 181 -3.92 -10.54 -16.77
C ARG A 181 -3.47 -9.24 -17.45
N LYS A 182 -4.40 -8.30 -17.57
CA LYS A 182 -4.16 -6.98 -18.18
C LYS A 182 -3.04 -6.20 -17.50
N GLU A 183 -2.88 -6.31 -16.18
CA GLU A 183 -1.79 -5.65 -15.45
C GLU A 183 -0.43 -6.30 -15.77
N VAL A 184 -0.39 -7.62 -15.96
CA VAL A 184 0.84 -8.30 -16.40
C VAL A 184 1.21 -7.86 -17.82
N LEU A 185 0.22 -7.67 -18.69
CA LEU A 185 0.42 -7.16 -20.06
C LEU A 185 0.99 -5.73 -20.09
N GLU A 186 0.84 -4.92 -19.03
CA GLU A 186 1.53 -3.62 -18.94
C GLU A 186 3.06 -3.77 -18.94
N LEU A 187 3.59 -4.93 -18.53
CA LEU A 187 5.03 -5.23 -18.65
C LEU A 187 5.44 -5.51 -20.10
N VAL A 188 4.53 -6.00 -20.94
CA VAL A 188 4.75 -6.12 -22.40
C VAL A 188 4.77 -4.76 -23.04
N GLU A 189 3.80 -3.89 -22.69
CA GLU A 189 3.74 -2.50 -23.12
C GLU A 189 4.97 -1.68 -22.70
N ALA A 190 5.56 -2.00 -21.54
CA ALA A 190 6.84 -1.44 -21.09
C ALA A 190 8.07 -2.07 -21.77
N GLY A 191 7.88 -3.07 -22.62
CA GLY A 191 8.93 -3.82 -23.31
C GLY A 191 9.74 -4.74 -22.38
N LEU A 192 9.27 -5.02 -21.17
CA LEU A 192 9.96 -5.88 -20.20
C LEU A 192 9.67 -7.37 -20.44
N LEU A 193 8.48 -7.70 -20.90
CA LEU A 193 8.06 -9.06 -21.26
C LEU A 193 7.60 -9.14 -22.72
N GLU A 194 7.58 -10.36 -23.26
CA GLU A 194 6.81 -10.73 -24.45
C GLU A 194 5.51 -11.43 -24.03
N GLU A 195 4.48 -11.44 -24.88
CA GLU A 195 3.19 -12.08 -24.57
C GLU A 195 3.34 -13.58 -24.20
N ARG A 196 4.19 -14.32 -24.93
CA ARG A 196 4.48 -15.73 -24.58
C ARG A 196 5.07 -15.88 -23.18
N GLU A 197 5.85 -14.92 -22.71
CA GLU A 197 6.44 -14.96 -21.38
C GLU A 197 5.39 -14.67 -20.30
N VAL A 198 4.37 -13.88 -20.63
CA VAL A 198 3.21 -13.66 -19.75
C VAL A 198 2.48 -14.98 -19.51
N ASP A 199 2.23 -15.75 -20.57
CA ASP A 199 1.59 -17.07 -20.45
C ASP A 199 2.44 -18.03 -19.61
N GLU A 200 3.76 -18.00 -19.76
CA GLU A 200 4.68 -18.87 -19.01
C GLU A 200 4.79 -18.53 -17.52
N VAL A 201 4.63 -17.25 -17.13
CA VAL A 201 4.70 -16.84 -15.71
C VAL A 201 3.35 -16.94 -15.00
N ILE A 202 2.23 -17.04 -15.73
CA ILE A 202 0.91 -17.25 -15.11
C ILE A 202 0.76 -18.75 -14.78
N ALA A 203 0.75 -19.06 -13.49
CA ALA A 203 0.59 -20.44 -12.99
C ALA A 203 -0.86 -20.91 -13.10
N LYS A 204 -1.79 -19.99 -12.87
CA LYS A 204 -3.22 -20.27 -12.81
C LYS A 204 -4.01 -19.06 -13.24
N GLU A 205 -5.06 -19.30 -14.01
CA GLU A 205 -6.09 -18.32 -14.31
C GLU A 205 -7.45 -18.91 -13.92
N PHE A 206 -8.30 -18.09 -13.31
CA PHE A 206 -9.61 -18.50 -12.82
C PHE A 206 -10.62 -17.38 -13.03
N ASN A 207 -11.86 -17.77 -13.35
CA ASN A 207 -12.99 -16.87 -13.50
C ASN A 207 -14.27 -17.67 -13.22
N PRO A 208 -15.34 -17.07 -12.70
CA PRO A 208 -15.42 -15.67 -12.25
C PRO A 208 -14.78 -15.45 -10.87
N VAL A 209 -14.66 -14.17 -10.48
CA VAL A 209 -14.25 -13.75 -9.14
C VAL A 209 -15.41 -13.07 -8.42
N ARG A 210 -15.49 -13.26 -7.11
CA ARG A 210 -16.58 -12.80 -6.25
C ARG A 210 -16.13 -11.67 -5.34
N VAL A 211 -17.03 -10.73 -5.15
CA VAL A 211 -17.04 -9.75 -4.06
C VAL A 211 -18.32 -9.97 -3.28
N GLY A 212 -18.27 -10.12 -1.95
CA GLY A 212 -19.48 -10.43 -1.20
C GLY A 212 -19.48 -9.91 0.23
N PHE A 213 -20.62 -9.42 0.71
CA PHE A 213 -20.73 -8.89 2.07
C PHE A 213 -21.90 -9.49 2.82
N TYR A 214 -21.62 -9.99 4.02
CA TYR A 214 -22.57 -10.68 4.87
C TYR A 214 -23.82 -9.85 5.16
N SER A 215 -24.98 -10.42 4.87
CA SER A 215 -26.31 -9.79 5.01
C SER A 215 -27.21 -10.48 6.04
N GLY A 216 -26.69 -11.45 6.80
CA GLY A 216 -27.43 -12.19 7.82
C GLY A 216 -27.42 -13.69 7.61
N VAL A 217 -28.23 -14.41 8.39
CA VAL A 217 -28.39 -15.86 8.26
C VAL A 217 -29.68 -16.15 7.50
N GLY A 218 -29.59 -17.03 6.49
CA GLY A 218 -30.73 -17.48 5.71
C GLY A 218 -31.67 -18.40 6.49
N PRO A 219 -32.85 -18.70 5.94
CA PRO A 219 -33.79 -19.66 6.55
C PRO A 219 -33.22 -21.07 6.75
N ASP A 220 -32.18 -21.41 5.99
CA ASP A 220 -31.43 -22.67 6.06
C ASP A 220 -30.33 -22.68 7.13
N GLY A 221 -30.22 -21.60 7.93
CA GLY A 221 -29.21 -21.46 8.97
C GLY A 221 -27.81 -21.14 8.46
N LYS A 222 -27.65 -20.88 7.15
CA LYS A 222 -26.34 -20.57 6.56
C LYS A 222 -26.11 -19.07 6.43
N PRO A 223 -24.86 -18.60 6.51
CA PRO A 223 -24.51 -17.23 6.17
C PRO A 223 -24.98 -16.86 4.76
N GLN A 224 -25.63 -15.71 4.64
CA GLN A 224 -25.98 -15.08 3.37
C GLN A 224 -25.15 -13.82 3.16
N SER A 225 -24.86 -13.53 1.90
CA SER A 225 -24.12 -12.35 1.49
C SER A 225 -24.73 -11.71 0.24
N LYS A 226 -24.53 -10.41 0.10
CA LYS A 226 -24.78 -9.69 -1.16
C LYS A 226 -23.55 -9.87 -2.04
N ASP A 227 -23.65 -10.81 -2.97
CA ASP A 227 -22.56 -11.19 -3.87
C ASP A 227 -22.67 -10.47 -5.21
N VAL A 228 -21.53 -9.95 -5.67
CA VAL A 228 -21.31 -9.40 -7.00
C VAL A 228 -20.23 -10.24 -7.67
N TRP A 229 -20.44 -10.59 -8.93
CA TRP A 229 -19.52 -11.42 -9.70
C TRP A 229 -18.91 -10.62 -10.85
N THR A 230 -17.59 -10.67 -10.97
CA THR A 230 -16.86 -10.04 -12.07
C THR A 230 -15.86 -11.01 -12.68
N ARG A 231 -15.17 -10.55 -13.73
CA ARG A 231 -14.16 -11.32 -14.47
C ARG A 231 -12.93 -10.46 -14.68
N ASP A 232 -11.79 -11.13 -14.81
CA ASP A 232 -10.53 -10.50 -15.22
C ASP A 232 -9.97 -9.48 -14.20
N VAL A 233 -10.38 -9.62 -12.94
CA VAL A 233 -9.91 -8.86 -11.77
C VAL A 233 -9.19 -9.81 -10.83
N LEU A 234 -7.90 -9.57 -10.55
CA LEU A 234 -7.06 -10.45 -9.71
C LEU A 234 -7.14 -11.95 -10.10
N ASN A 235 -7.43 -12.20 -11.37
CA ASN A 235 -7.86 -13.49 -11.90
C ASN A 235 -6.70 -14.43 -12.24
N CYS A 236 -5.46 -13.94 -12.13
CA CYS A 236 -4.25 -14.69 -12.43
C CYS A 236 -3.37 -14.84 -11.19
N GLY A 237 -2.86 -16.05 -10.95
CA GLY A 237 -1.74 -16.30 -10.05
C GLY A 237 -0.43 -16.31 -10.82
N VAL A 238 0.36 -15.24 -10.69
CA VAL A 238 1.67 -15.09 -11.36
C VAL A 238 2.79 -15.66 -10.49
N ARG A 239 3.71 -16.41 -11.09
CA ARG A 239 4.89 -17.03 -10.46
C ARG A 239 6.02 -16.02 -10.29
N PRO A 240 6.28 -15.51 -9.06
CA PRO A 240 7.33 -14.52 -8.85
C PRO A 240 8.72 -15.12 -9.04
N ASP A 241 8.90 -16.40 -8.74
CA ASP A 241 10.17 -17.11 -8.91
C ASP A 241 10.62 -17.13 -10.37
N LEU A 242 9.73 -17.46 -11.32
CA LEU A 242 10.02 -17.38 -12.74
C LEU A 242 10.15 -15.94 -13.23
N LEU A 243 9.21 -15.07 -12.84
CA LEU A 243 9.16 -13.70 -13.34
C LEU A 243 10.43 -12.92 -12.94
N ILE A 244 10.86 -13.02 -11.68
CA ILE A 244 12.07 -12.35 -11.19
C ILE A 244 13.32 -12.96 -11.83
N ALA A 245 13.39 -14.29 -12.01
CA ALA A 245 14.52 -14.94 -12.69
C ALA A 245 14.67 -14.46 -14.14
N ARG A 246 13.55 -14.26 -14.85
CA ARG A 246 13.56 -13.67 -16.20
C ARG A 246 14.03 -12.23 -16.20
N MET A 247 13.49 -11.40 -15.31
CA MET A 247 13.93 -9.99 -15.21
C MET A 247 15.42 -9.90 -14.87
N ARG A 248 15.92 -10.75 -13.97
CA ARG A 248 17.35 -10.86 -13.68
C ARG A 248 18.17 -11.20 -14.92
N SER A 249 17.77 -12.26 -15.65
CA SER A 249 18.47 -12.69 -16.86
C SER A 249 18.51 -11.57 -17.91
N LYS A 250 17.41 -10.83 -18.09
CA LYS A 250 17.34 -9.68 -18.99
C LYS A 250 18.22 -8.52 -18.53
N LEU A 251 18.21 -8.18 -17.23
CA LEU A 251 19.08 -7.15 -16.68
C LEU A 251 20.56 -7.48 -16.91
N GLU A 252 20.98 -8.71 -16.59
CA GLU A 252 22.36 -9.17 -16.73
C GLU A 252 22.80 -9.21 -18.20
N ALA A 253 21.91 -9.62 -19.11
CA ALA A 253 22.15 -9.58 -20.56
C ALA A 253 22.35 -8.15 -21.11
N LEU A 254 21.77 -7.14 -20.44
CA LEU A 254 21.95 -5.72 -20.75
C LEU A 254 23.18 -5.12 -20.05
N GLY A 255 24.00 -5.93 -19.37
CA GLY A 255 25.19 -5.50 -18.63
C GLY A 255 24.90 -4.93 -17.24
N GLY A 256 23.66 -5.04 -16.75
CA GLY A 256 23.32 -4.68 -15.38
C GLY A 256 23.92 -5.65 -14.36
N LYS A 257 24.15 -5.17 -13.13
CA LYS A 257 24.80 -5.95 -12.07
C LYS A 257 23.86 -6.26 -10.92
N VAL A 258 23.91 -7.47 -10.39
CA VAL A 258 23.18 -7.86 -9.17
C VAL A 258 24.18 -8.11 -8.04
N TYR A 259 24.01 -7.37 -6.94
CA TYR A 259 24.68 -7.60 -5.66
C TYR A 259 23.65 -8.25 -4.73
N GLU A 260 23.58 -9.57 -4.73
CA GLU A 260 22.75 -10.33 -3.80
C GLU A 260 23.56 -10.76 -2.57
N LEU A 261 22.86 -11.20 -1.51
CA LEU A 261 23.46 -11.45 -0.20
C LEU A 261 24.26 -10.23 0.30
N ALA A 262 23.83 -9.02 -0.09
CA ALA A 262 24.50 -7.76 0.16
C ALA A 262 23.52 -6.78 0.83
N ALA A 263 23.70 -6.61 2.14
CA ALA A 263 22.89 -5.70 2.93
C ALA A 263 23.39 -4.26 2.82
N LEU A 264 22.53 -3.33 2.41
CA LEU A 264 22.82 -1.90 2.48
C LEU A 264 22.96 -1.47 3.95
N GLN A 265 24.09 -0.84 4.29
CA GLN A 265 24.40 -0.36 5.64
C GLN A 265 24.21 1.15 5.80
N GLY A 266 24.23 1.91 4.70
CA GLY A 266 24.03 3.35 4.70
C GLY A 266 24.29 3.97 3.34
N VAL A 267 23.83 5.21 3.17
CA VAL A 267 23.99 6.00 1.95
C VAL A 267 24.55 7.37 2.31
N GLN A 268 25.67 7.74 1.70
CA GLN A 268 26.19 9.10 1.74
C GLN A 268 25.81 9.82 0.45
N VAL A 269 25.07 10.92 0.56
CA VAL A 269 24.65 11.77 -0.56
C VAL A 269 25.59 12.97 -0.66
N ALA A 270 26.12 13.21 -1.85
CA ALA A 270 26.96 14.36 -2.20
C ALA A 270 26.35 15.10 -3.40
N PRO A 271 26.77 16.35 -3.70
CA PRO A 271 26.17 17.15 -4.79
C PRO A 271 26.20 16.46 -6.16
N ASN A 272 27.20 15.62 -6.41
CA ASN A 272 27.47 14.96 -7.69
C ASN A 272 27.25 13.42 -7.68
N GLY A 273 26.76 12.83 -6.59
CA GLY A 273 26.52 11.39 -6.53
C GLY A 273 26.26 10.85 -5.13
N CYS A 274 26.15 9.53 -5.02
CA CYS A 274 25.95 8.80 -3.79
C CYS A 274 27.04 7.75 -3.59
N THR A 275 27.36 7.46 -2.32
CA THR A 275 28.16 6.30 -1.92
C THR A 275 27.31 5.38 -1.06
N LEU A 276 27.14 4.14 -1.51
CA LEU A 276 26.44 3.10 -0.79
C LEU A 276 27.46 2.19 -0.13
N SER A 277 27.30 1.97 1.17
CA SER A 277 28.08 0.99 1.94
C SER A 277 27.32 -0.32 1.98
N LEU A 278 27.88 -1.38 1.42
CA LEU A 278 27.27 -2.70 1.37
C LEU A 278 28.07 -3.67 2.24
N LYS A 279 27.35 -4.56 2.92
CA LYS A 279 27.93 -5.66 3.69
C LYS A 279 27.44 -6.97 3.09
N SER A 280 28.36 -7.73 2.51
CA SER A 280 28.07 -9.03 1.92
C SER A 280 28.51 -10.16 2.86
N MET A 281 27.71 -11.21 2.90
CA MET A 281 27.99 -12.44 3.62
C MET A 281 28.21 -13.56 2.59
N ASP A 282 29.46 -13.85 2.25
CA ASP A 282 29.80 -14.96 1.34
C ASP A 282 30.53 -16.06 2.11
N LYS A 283 29.96 -17.28 2.11
CA LYS A 283 30.52 -18.49 2.76
C LYS A 283 30.99 -18.28 4.21
N GLY A 284 30.33 -17.41 4.97
CA GLY A 284 30.67 -17.11 6.37
C GLY A 284 31.77 -16.05 6.56
N SER A 285 32.34 -15.51 5.47
CA SER A 285 33.25 -14.35 5.51
C SER A 285 32.48 -13.06 5.25
N GLU A 286 32.62 -12.11 6.17
CA GLU A 286 32.04 -10.78 6.04
C GLU A 286 32.92 -9.91 5.14
N THR A 287 32.35 -9.39 4.06
CA THR A 287 33.05 -8.47 3.15
C THR A 287 32.29 -7.15 3.06
N SER A 288 32.96 -6.05 3.42
CA SER A 288 32.45 -4.71 3.20
C SER A 288 32.88 -4.20 1.83
N MET A 289 31.95 -3.63 1.07
CA MET A 289 32.24 -3.01 -0.22
C MET A 289 31.54 -1.66 -0.36
N ARG A 290 32.06 -0.81 -1.24
CA ARG A 290 31.46 0.47 -1.59
C ARG A 290 31.03 0.50 -3.04
N VAL A 291 29.89 1.11 -3.29
CA VAL A 291 29.34 1.32 -4.64
C VAL A 291 28.99 2.80 -4.79
N HIS A 292 29.35 3.39 -5.91
CA HIS A 292 28.99 4.77 -6.25
C HIS A 292 27.86 4.81 -7.27
N SER A 293 26.96 5.79 -7.12
CA SER A 293 25.86 6.00 -8.07
C SER A 293 25.54 7.48 -8.29
N ARG A 294 24.83 7.82 -9.37
CA ARG A 294 24.25 9.17 -9.55
C ARG A 294 22.88 9.30 -8.88
N LEU A 295 22.12 8.20 -8.86
CA LEU A 295 20.80 8.07 -8.26
C LEU A 295 20.73 6.75 -7.47
N VAL A 296 20.12 6.80 -6.29
CA VAL A 296 19.70 5.64 -5.51
C VAL A 296 18.18 5.53 -5.60
N ILE A 297 17.70 4.36 -6.00
CA ILE A 297 16.28 4.02 -5.98
C ILE A 297 16.04 3.09 -4.79
N ASP A 298 15.27 3.54 -3.82
CA ASP A 298 14.86 2.74 -2.67
C ASP A 298 13.57 1.98 -2.98
N CYS A 299 13.72 0.68 -3.19
CA CYS A 299 12.64 -0.28 -3.41
C CYS A 299 12.68 -1.40 -2.34
N MET A 300 13.20 -1.12 -1.13
CA MET A 300 13.32 -2.11 -0.05
C MET A 300 12.00 -2.34 0.73
N GLY A 301 10.91 -1.72 0.27
CA GLY A 301 9.59 -1.78 0.86
C GLY A 301 9.41 -0.91 2.10
N HIS A 302 8.26 -1.04 2.77
CA HIS A 302 7.90 -0.18 3.91
C HIS A 302 8.88 -0.29 5.10
N ALA A 303 9.60 -1.41 5.20
CA ALA A 303 10.62 -1.64 6.22
C ALA A 303 11.99 -1.04 5.84
N SER A 304 12.10 -0.33 4.72
CA SER A 304 13.32 0.38 4.29
C SER A 304 13.90 1.24 5.42
N PRO A 305 15.19 1.11 5.75
CA PRO A 305 15.85 2.01 6.71
C PRO A 305 15.80 3.49 6.30
N ILE A 306 15.77 3.77 4.99
CA ILE A 306 15.63 5.13 4.45
C ILE A 306 14.23 5.66 4.76
N VAL A 307 13.19 4.85 4.50
CA VAL A 307 11.80 5.21 4.82
C VAL A 307 11.60 5.36 6.33
N GLN A 308 12.20 4.49 7.14
CA GLN A 308 12.16 4.58 8.61
C GLN A 308 12.80 5.86 9.14
N GLN A 309 13.90 6.32 8.53
CA GLN A 309 14.50 7.62 8.83
C GLN A 309 13.58 8.78 8.43
N ILE A 310 13.00 8.74 7.22
CA ILE A 310 12.08 9.79 6.74
C ILE A 310 10.82 9.89 7.61
N ARG A 311 10.25 8.75 8.01
CA ARG A 311 9.02 8.63 8.81
C ARG A 311 9.30 8.47 10.30
N TRP A 312 10.49 8.84 10.77
CA TRP A 312 10.85 8.71 12.18
C TRP A 312 9.91 9.52 13.07
N GLY A 313 9.57 8.97 14.24
CA GLY A 313 8.64 9.60 15.17
C GLY A 313 7.18 9.69 14.70
N LYS A 314 6.80 9.01 13.62
CA LYS A 314 5.40 8.90 13.16
C LYS A 314 4.96 7.44 13.08
N LYS A 315 3.76 7.13 13.60
CA LYS A 315 3.06 5.87 13.35
C LYS A 315 2.26 5.93 12.04
N PRO A 316 1.99 4.77 11.41
CA PRO A 316 1.10 4.73 10.26
C PRO A 316 -0.32 5.15 10.66
N ASP A 317 -0.98 5.83 9.72
CA ASP A 317 -2.36 6.30 9.88
C ASP A 317 -3.38 5.15 9.82
N GLY A 318 -2.99 4.03 9.20
CA GLY A 318 -3.74 2.79 9.16
C GLY A 318 -2.85 1.57 8.92
N ILE A 319 -3.39 0.39 9.18
CA ILE A 319 -2.73 -0.91 9.04
C ILE A 319 -3.76 -1.87 8.45
N CYS A 320 -3.34 -2.69 7.51
CA CYS A 320 -4.00 -3.97 7.26
C CYS A 320 -3.12 -5.08 7.82
N ILE A 321 -3.69 -5.92 8.69
CA ILE A 321 -3.02 -7.12 9.16
C ILE A 321 -3.65 -8.32 8.47
N VAL A 322 -2.81 -9.25 8.00
CA VAL A 322 -3.25 -10.44 7.28
C VAL A 322 -2.62 -11.68 7.90
N VAL A 323 -3.42 -12.74 7.99
CA VAL A 323 -3.02 -14.10 8.30
C VAL A 323 -3.67 -15.03 7.30
N GLY A 324 -3.09 -16.19 7.02
CA GLY A 324 -3.63 -17.09 6.01
C GLY A 324 -2.83 -18.36 5.85
N THR A 325 -3.33 -19.25 5.00
CA THR A 325 -2.65 -20.49 4.65
C THR A 325 -2.80 -20.82 3.17
N LEU A 326 -1.83 -21.57 2.66
CA LEU A 326 -1.99 -22.41 1.47
C LEU A 326 -2.27 -23.83 1.95
N GLY A 327 -3.36 -24.43 1.49
CA GLY A 327 -3.69 -25.82 1.77
C GLY A 327 -4.21 -26.57 0.55
N SER A 328 -4.23 -27.89 0.64
CA SER A 328 -4.80 -28.82 -0.34
C SER A 328 -5.97 -29.58 0.24
N GLY A 329 -6.97 -29.90 -0.59
CA GLY A 329 -8.17 -30.64 -0.19
C GLY A 329 -9.48 -29.90 -0.46
N PHE A 330 -9.40 -28.67 -0.96
CA PHE A 330 -10.57 -27.87 -1.30
C PHE A 330 -11.31 -28.43 -2.52
N GLN A 331 -12.58 -28.82 -2.31
CA GLN A 331 -13.44 -29.40 -3.37
C GLN A 331 -13.96 -28.34 -4.34
N GLN A 332 -14.33 -27.16 -3.84
CA GLN A 332 -14.83 -26.03 -4.65
C GLN A 332 -13.71 -25.01 -4.85
N ASN A 333 -12.93 -25.18 -5.93
CA ASN A 333 -11.71 -24.38 -6.15
C ASN A 333 -11.61 -23.80 -7.59
N THR A 334 -12.73 -23.39 -8.15
CA THR A 334 -12.82 -22.82 -9.51
C THR A 334 -13.02 -21.31 -9.54
N THR A 335 -13.41 -20.71 -8.42
CA THR A 335 -13.65 -19.27 -8.25
C THR A 335 -12.76 -18.69 -7.15
N ALA A 336 -12.66 -17.37 -7.12
CA ALA A 336 -11.93 -16.63 -6.10
C ALA A 336 -12.81 -15.60 -5.40
N ASP A 337 -12.43 -15.23 -4.18
CA ASP A 337 -13.00 -14.13 -3.43
C ASP A 337 -11.96 -13.00 -3.36
N VAL A 338 -12.28 -11.83 -3.92
CA VAL A 338 -11.41 -10.64 -3.89
C VAL A 338 -11.55 -9.88 -2.58
N ILE A 339 -12.79 -9.80 -2.07
CA ILE A 339 -13.06 -9.31 -0.73
C ILE A 339 -14.41 -9.88 -0.31
N TYR A 340 -14.41 -10.61 0.80
CA TYR A 340 -15.59 -11.31 1.28
C TYR A 340 -15.79 -11.17 2.79
N THR A 341 -17.04 -11.09 3.26
CA THR A 341 -17.37 -11.25 4.67
C THR A 341 -18.47 -12.29 4.85
N ASN A 342 -18.30 -13.21 5.81
CA ASN A 342 -19.32 -14.15 6.27
C ASN A 342 -19.85 -13.82 7.67
N SER A 343 -19.46 -12.69 8.26
CA SER A 343 -19.92 -12.27 9.57
C SER A 343 -20.04 -10.75 9.69
N HIS A 344 -20.82 -10.31 10.67
CA HIS A 344 -20.76 -8.95 11.20
C HIS A 344 -19.46 -8.70 11.97
N SER A 345 -19.23 -7.43 12.33
CA SER A 345 -18.09 -7.07 13.17
C SER A 345 -18.17 -7.71 14.55
N GLN A 346 -17.02 -8.09 15.09
CA GLN A 346 -16.90 -8.72 16.40
C GLN A 346 -17.30 -7.75 17.53
N PRO A 347 -17.82 -8.27 18.67
CA PRO A 347 -18.12 -7.45 19.83
C PRO A 347 -16.85 -6.95 20.53
N ASP A 348 -16.99 -5.94 21.41
CA ASP A 348 -15.87 -5.33 22.14
C ASP A 348 -15.07 -6.33 23.01
N ASN A 349 -15.73 -7.36 23.53
CA ASN A 349 -15.14 -8.37 24.41
C ASN A 349 -14.58 -9.60 23.66
N ALA A 350 -14.55 -9.60 22.33
CA ALA A 350 -13.94 -10.67 21.56
C ALA A 350 -12.41 -10.74 21.82
N LYS A 351 -11.80 -11.93 21.64
CA LYS A 351 -10.37 -12.17 21.87
C LYS A 351 -9.48 -11.24 21.04
N ALA A 352 -9.86 -11.00 19.78
CA ALA A 352 -9.18 -10.06 18.89
C ALA A 352 -9.75 -8.62 18.96
N ASN A 353 -10.48 -8.27 20.03
CA ASN A 353 -11.23 -7.03 20.19
C ASN A 353 -12.28 -6.81 19.08
N LYS A 354 -12.88 -5.61 19.03
CA LYS A 354 -13.85 -5.19 18.01
C LYS A 354 -13.18 -4.99 16.64
N LEU A 355 -13.25 -5.99 15.78
CA LEU A 355 -12.75 -5.99 14.39
C LEU A 355 -13.82 -6.47 13.40
N GLN A 356 -13.70 -6.02 12.15
CA GLN A 356 -14.34 -6.67 11.00
C GLN A 356 -13.28 -7.53 10.31
N PHE A 357 -13.56 -8.82 10.18
CA PHE A 357 -12.73 -9.72 9.38
C PHE A 357 -13.24 -9.77 7.94
N PHE A 358 -12.29 -9.77 7.02
CA PHE A 358 -12.48 -9.93 5.59
C PHE A 358 -11.70 -11.15 5.12
N TRP A 359 -12.18 -11.75 4.04
CA TRP A 359 -11.59 -12.91 3.40
C TRP A 359 -11.16 -12.58 1.98
N GLU A 360 -10.00 -13.11 1.63
CA GLU A 360 -9.53 -13.27 0.26
C GLU A 360 -9.21 -14.74 0.04
N ALA A 361 -9.55 -15.27 -1.11
CA ALA A 361 -9.19 -16.65 -1.40
C ALA A 361 -9.05 -16.92 -2.89
N PHE A 362 -7.98 -17.61 -3.27
CA PHE A 362 -7.60 -17.81 -4.66
C PHE A 362 -7.17 -19.26 -4.89
N PRO A 363 -7.63 -19.89 -5.98
CA PRO A 363 -7.04 -21.13 -6.47
C PRO A 363 -5.54 -20.95 -6.72
N ALA A 364 -4.72 -21.84 -6.21
CA ALA A 364 -3.27 -21.82 -6.40
C ALA A 364 -2.87 -22.65 -7.64
N GLY A 365 -1.72 -22.33 -8.22
CA GLY A 365 -1.15 -23.07 -9.36
C GLY A 365 -0.40 -24.33 -8.97
N SER A 366 -0.17 -24.57 -7.68
CA SER A 366 0.58 -25.72 -7.17
C SER A 366 -0.19 -27.04 -7.21
N GLY A 367 -1.51 -27.02 -7.40
CA GLY A 367 -2.33 -28.23 -7.48
C GLY A 367 -3.81 -27.93 -7.74
N PRO A 368 -4.60 -28.90 -8.23
CA PRO A 368 -6.00 -28.69 -8.59
C PRO A 368 -6.90 -28.35 -7.39
N THR A 369 -6.57 -28.89 -6.21
CA THR A 369 -7.29 -28.68 -4.96
C THR A 369 -6.58 -27.68 -4.03
N ASP A 370 -5.55 -26.99 -4.53
CA ASP A 370 -4.74 -26.08 -3.74
C ASP A 370 -5.38 -24.70 -3.73
N ARG A 371 -5.59 -24.14 -2.54
CA ARG A 371 -6.20 -22.83 -2.37
C ARG A 371 -5.43 -22.04 -1.33
N THR A 372 -5.18 -20.77 -1.64
CA THR A 372 -4.72 -19.83 -0.64
C THR A 372 -5.93 -19.12 -0.05
N THR A 373 -6.00 -19.04 1.28
CA THR A 373 -7.05 -18.30 1.99
C THR A 373 -6.40 -17.32 2.96
N TYR A 374 -6.84 -16.07 2.93
CA TYR A 374 -6.39 -15.01 3.81
C TYR A 374 -7.57 -14.48 4.61
N MET A 375 -7.32 -14.23 5.89
CA MET A 375 -8.18 -13.41 6.73
C MET A 375 -7.42 -12.13 7.08
N PHE A 376 -8.07 -10.99 6.89
CA PHE A 376 -7.45 -9.69 7.18
C PHE A 376 -8.41 -8.73 7.86
N ALA A 377 -7.84 -7.69 8.48
CA ALA A 377 -8.59 -6.62 9.12
C ALA A 377 -7.87 -5.28 8.99
N TYR A 378 -8.66 -4.21 8.84
CA TYR A 378 -8.18 -2.83 8.86
C TYR A 378 -8.20 -2.26 10.27
N LEU A 379 -7.10 -1.64 10.69
CA LEU A 379 -6.88 -1.15 12.05
C LEU A 379 -5.93 0.07 12.09
N ASP A 380 -5.77 0.66 13.27
CA ASP A 380 -4.75 1.67 13.57
C ASP A 380 -3.60 1.06 14.39
N ALA A 381 -2.48 1.78 14.55
CA ALA A 381 -1.31 1.30 15.30
C ALA A 381 -1.36 1.60 16.81
N GLU A 382 -2.53 1.43 17.42
CA GLU A 382 -2.71 1.66 18.85
C GLU A 382 -2.17 0.49 19.72
N PRO A 383 -1.60 0.75 20.90
CA PRO A 383 -1.04 -0.29 21.77
C PRO A 383 -2.00 -1.42 22.14
N TRP A 384 -3.29 -1.12 22.30
CA TRP A 384 -4.30 -2.09 22.73
C TRP A 384 -4.77 -3.04 21.60
N ARG A 385 -4.35 -2.82 20.35
CA ARG A 385 -4.68 -3.72 19.24
C ARG A 385 -4.15 -5.13 19.48
N PRO A 386 -4.82 -6.18 18.97
CA PRO A 386 -4.39 -7.56 19.19
C PRO A 386 -3.00 -7.84 18.59
N SER A 387 -2.36 -8.90 19.08
CA SER A 387 -1.17 -9.45 18.43
C SER A 387 -1.54 -10.13 17.10
N MET A 388 -0.56 -10.30 16.22
CA MET A 388 -0.71 -11.09 15.01
C MET A 388 -1.03 -12.55 15.35
N LEU A 389 -0.47 -13.07 16.45
CA LEU A 389 -0.78 -14.41 16.95
C LEU A 389 -2.25 -14.53 17.37
N ASP A 390 -2.82 -13.54 18.08
CA ASP A 390 -4.24 -13.55 18.46
C ASP A 390 -5.17 -13.60 17.25
N ILE A 391 -4.81 -12.89 16.17
CA ILE A 391 -5.57 -12.90 14.91
C ILE A 391 -5.40 -14.25 14.20
N PHE A 392 -4.23 -14.86 14.24
CA PHE A 392 -4.00 -16.21 13.68
C PHE A 392 -4.78 -17.28 14.46
N GLU A 393 -4.92 -17.14 15.78
CA GLU A 393 -5.76 -18.05 16.57
C GLU A 393 -7.25 -17.96 16.19
N GLU A 394 -7.73 -16.78 15.80
CA GLU A 394 -9.09 -16.61 15.26
C GLU A 394 -9.26 -17.20 13.84
N TYR A 395 -8.17 -17.31 13.07
CA TYR A 395 -8.22 -17.73 11.67
C TYR A 395 -8.71 -19.17 11.52
N TRP A 396 -8.23 -20.11 12.33
CA TRP A 396 -8.51 -21.54 12.15
C TRP A 396 -10.00 -21.90 12.17
N PRO A 397 -10.77 -21.61 13.24
CA PRO A 397 -12.20 -21.96 13.25
C PRO A 397 -12.99 -21.18 12.21
N ARG A 398 -12.61 -19.93 11.92
CA ARG A 398 -13.35 -19.09 10.97
C ARG A 398 -13.08 -19.46 9.51
N MET A 399 -11.87 -19.93 9.20
CA MET A 399 -11.52 -20.42 7.87
C MET A 399 -12.31 -21.68 7.55
N ALA A 400 -12.42 -22.60 8.51
CA ALA A 400 -13.26 -23.79 8.41
C ALA A 400 -14.73 -23.42 8.13
N GLU A 401 -15.29 -22.47 8.86
CA GLU A 401 -16.66 -21.96 8.63
C GLU A 401 -16.80 -21.30 7.24
N TYR A 402 -15.87 -20.42 6.88
CA TYR A 402 -15.88 -19.68 5.62
C TYR A 402 -15.79 -20.60 4.40
N GLN A 403 -14.89 -21.59 4.43
CA GLN A 403 -14.69 -22.54 3.33
C GLN A 403 -15.66 -23.72 3.38
N GLY A 404 -16.39 -23.91 4.49
CA GLY A 404 -17.28 -25.05 4.69
C GLY A 404 -16.53 -26.39 4.73
N VAL A 405 -15.36 -26.41 5.38
CA VAL A 405 -14.47 -27.58 5.47
C VAL A 405 -14.13 -27.91 6.92
N MET A 406 -13.71 -29.15 7.19
CA MET A 406 -13.06 -29.50 8.45
C MET A 406 -11.55 -29.28 8.32
N LEU A 407 -10.89 -28.84 9.39
CA LEU A 407 -9.46 -28.54 9.35
C LEU A 407 -8.63 -29.80 9.07
N GLU A 408 -9.09 -30.96 9.54
CA GLU A 408 -8.41 -32.24 9.39
C GLU A 408 -8.44 -32.75 7.94
N ASP A 409 -9.37 -32.25 7.12
CA ASP A 409 -9.49 -32.59 5.69
C ASP A 409 -8.53 -31.78 4.80
N ILE A 410 -7.87 -30.76 5.37
CA ILE A 410 -6.99 -29.85 4.64
C ILE A 410 -5.53 -30.15 4.97
N ASP A 411 -4.76 -30.50 3.94
CA ASP A 411 -3.30 -30.59 4.05
C ASP A 411 -2.70 -29.19 3.91
N PHE A 412 -2.43 -28.55 5.05
CA PHE A 412 -1.80 -27.23 5.09
C PHE A 412 -0.32 -27.33 4.70
N LYS A 413 0.05 -26.60 3.65
CA LYS A 413 1.39 -26.58 3.08
C LYS A 413 2.25 -25.45 3.64
N ARG A 414 1.61 -24.30 3.92
CA ARG A 414 2.34 -23.08 4.29
C ARG A 414 1.42 -22.07 4.98
N ALA A 415 1.94 -21.42 6.03
CA ALA A 415 1.32 -20.25 6.66
C ALA A 415 1.75 -18.94 5.98
N LEU A 416 0.91 -17.93 6.04
CA LEU A 416 1.15 -16.59 5.49
C LEU A 416 0.72 -15.57 6.52
N PHE A 417 1.54 -14.56 6.75
CA PHE A 417 1.22 -13.49 7.69
C PHE A 417 2.04 -12.24 7.40
N GLY A 418 1.49 -11.09 7.79
CA GLY A 418 2.15 -9.81 7.64
C GLY A 418 1.23 -8.66 8.01
N PHE A 419 1.77 -7.46 7.98
CA PHE A 419 0.97 -6.25 8.07
C PHE A 419 1.49 -5.23 7.06
N PHE A 420 0.59 -4.36 6.63
CA PHE A 420 0.85 -3.34 5.62
C PHE A 420 0.48 -1.98 6.19
N PRO A 421 1.47 -1.12 6.48
CA PRO A 421 1.22 0.22 6.97
C PRO A 421 0.77 1.15 5.86
N THR A 422 -0.18 2.03 6.17
CA THR A 422 -0.63 3.12 5.31
C THR A 422 -0.36 4.46 5.97
N TYR A 423 -0.03 5.43 5.15
CA TYR A 423 0.22 6.80 5.58
C TYR A 423 -0.56 7.75 4.69
N ARG A 424 -1.28 8.70 5.28
CA ARG A 424 -2.07 9.69 4.54
C ARG A 424 -1.21 10.58 3.63
N ASP A 425 0.01 10.84 4.07
CA ASP A 425 1.03 11.54 3.29
C ASP A 425 1.79 10.58 2.36
N SER A 426 1.04 9.97 1.43
CA SER A 426 1.57 9.14 0.34
C SER A 426 1.06 9.64 -1.01
N PRO A 427 1.84 9.52 -2.11
CA PRO A 427 3.19 8.95 -2.18
C PRO A 427 4.23 9.76 -1.40
N LEU A 428 5.21 9.08 -0.80
CA LEU A 428 6.24 9.67 0.04
C LEU A 428 7.13 10.60 -0.78
N GLN A 429 7.19 11.88 -0.39
CA GLN A 429 8.07 12.84 -1.04
C GLN A 429 9.54 12.56 -0.70
N PRO A 430 10.46 12.56 -1.67
CA PRO A 430 11.90 12.47 -1.43
C PRO A 430 12.37 13.53 -0.44
N ARG A 431 13.19 13.13 0.54
CA ARG A 431 13.79 14.06 1.52
C ARG A 431 15.25 14.38 1.27
N PHE A 432 15.91 13.58 0.44
CA PHE A 432 17.32 13.68 0.14
C PHE A 432 17.50 13.83 -1.37
N ASP A 433 18.51 14.60 -1.76
CA ASP A 433 18.91 14.64 -3.16
C ASP A 433 19.39 13.24 -3.59
N ARG A 434 19.16 12.89 -4.85
CA ARG A 434 19.62 11.66 -5.50
C ARG A 434 19.11 10.37 -4.85
N VAL A 435 18.04 10.43 -4.05
CA VAL A 435 17.36 9.27 -3.46
C VAL A 435 15.87 9.32 -3.76
N LEU A 436 15.34 8.31 -4.47
CA LEU A 436 13.93 8.19 -4.83
C LEU A 436 13.35 6.88 -4.29
N GLN A 437 12.26 6.94 -3.54
CA GLN A 437 11.53 5.72 -3.12
C GLN A 437 10.64 5.22 -4.26
N ILE A 438 10.44 3.91 -4.41
CA ILE A 438 9.45 3.32 -5.32
C ILE A 438 8.80 2.08 -4.70
N GLY A 439 7.68 1.63 -5.28
CA GLY A 439 6.92 0.49 -4.75
C GLY A 439 6.47 0.72 -3.31
N ASP A 440 6.52 -0.33 -2.49
CA ASP A 440 6.11 -0.28 -1.08
C ASP A 440 6.90 0.76 -0.24
N ALA A 441 8.11 1.15 -0.66
CA ALA A 441 8.89 2.18 0.02
C ALA A 441 8.33 3.59 -0.21
N SER A 442 7.67 3.84 -1.35
CA SER A 442 7.02 5.13 -1.61
C SER A 442 5.61 5.21 -1.02
N GLY A 443 4.99 4.07 -0.69
CA GLY A 443 3.61 4.04 -0.22
C GLY A 443 2.58 4.31 -1.33
N ILE A 444 2.95 4.13 -2.60
CA ILE A 444 2.07 4.36 -3.75
C ILE A 444 1.00 3.26 -3.94
N GLN A 445 1.21 2.10 -3.33
CA GLN A 445 0.24 1.01 -3.34
C GLN A 445 -1.06 1.42 -2.62
N SER A 446 -2.17 0.90 -3.12
CA SER A 446 -3.49 1.17 -2.55
C SER A 446 -3.60 0.74 -1.09
N PRO A 447 -4.18 1.56 -0.21
CA PRO A 447 -4.48 1.19 1.16
C PRO A 447 -5.67 0.21 1.28
N LEU A 448 -6.27 -0.21 0.16
CA LEU A 448 -7.34 -1.21 0.11
C LEU A 448 -6.78 -2.59 -0.27
N SER A 449 -6.17 -2.74 -1.44
CA SER A 449 -5.68 -4.04 -1.90
C SER A 449 -4.28 -4.39 -1.41
N PHE A 450 -3.45 -3.39 -1.07
CA PHE A 450 -2.02 -3.55 -0.79
C PHE A 450 -1.22 -4.30 -1.86
N GLY A 451 -1.73 -4.35 -3.10
CA GLY A 451 -1.10 -5.05 -4.22
C GLY A 451 0.13 -4.33 -4.77
N GLY A 452 1.29 -4.48 -4.12
CA GLY A 452 2.54 -3.82 -4.54
C GLY A 452 2.99 -4.18 -5.96
N PHE A 453 2.80 -5.44 -6.39
CA PHE A 453 3.10 -5.85 -7.77
C PHE A 453 2.13 -5.23 -8.78
N GLY A 454 0.83 -5.28 -8.51
CA GLY A 454 -0.19 -4.61 -9.34
C GLY A 454 0.15 -3.12 -9.51
N ALA A 455 0.38 -2.40 -8.41
CA ALA A 455 0.80 -1.00 -8.45
C ALA A 455 2.10 -0.77 -9.27
N MET A 456 3.10 -1.64 -9.12
CA MET A 456 4.34 -1.56 -9.89
C MET A 456 4.09 -1.69 -11.40
N THR A 457 3.28 -2.67 -11.82
CA THR A 457 2.96 -2.88 -13.24
C THR A 457 2.18 -1.71 -13.83
N ARG A 458 1.13 -1.23 -13.13
CA ARG A 458 0.30 -0.09 -13.54
C ARG A 458 1.13 1.18 -13.77
N HIS A 459 2.14 1.40 -12.92
CA HIS A 459 2.98 2.60 -13.00
C HIS A 459 4.28 2.41 -13.78
N MET A 460 4.56 1.23 -14.33
CA MET A 460 5.87 0.90 -14.91
C MET A 460 6.27 1.86 -16.04
N ARG A 461 5.39 2.09 -17.02
CA ARG A 461 5.65 3.00 -18.15
C ARG A 461 5.95 4.42 -17.70
N ARG A 462 5.21 4.88 -16.68
CA ARG A 462 5.36 6.20 -16.09
C ARG A 462 6.70 6.33 -15.37
N LEU A 463 7.02 5.38 -14.50
CA LEU A 463 8.26 5.37 -13.71
C LEU A 463 9.50 5.27 -14.60
N ASP A 464 9.50 4.36 -15.57
CA ASP A 464 10.58 4.20 -16.55
C ASP A 464 10.91 5.52 -17.26
N LYS A 465 9.89 6.13 -17.87
CA LYS A 465 10.04 7.41 -18.57
C LYS A 465 10.50 8.53 -17.63
N ALA A 466 9.87 8.63 -16.45
CA ALA A 466 10.12 9.73 -15.53
C ALA A 466 11.54 9.71 -14.96
N ILE A 467 12.02 8.53 -14.56
CA ILE A 467 13.36 8.36 -14.02
C ILE A 467 14.41 8.57 -15.12
N HIS A 468 14.17 8.07 -16.34
CA HIS A 468 15.07 8.31 -17.46
C HIS A 468 15.23 9.80 -17.78
N GLU A 469 14.13 10.55 -17.85
CA GLU A 469 14.19 12.00 -18.11
C GLU A 469 14.88 12.75 -16.97
N ALA A 470 14.67 12.34 -15.71
CA ALA A 470 15.36 12.93 -14.55
C ALA A 470 16.88 12.72 -14.63
N LEU A 471 17.33 11.51 -14.97
CA LEU A 471 18.76 11.19 -15.15
C LEU A 471 19.39 11.94 -16.32
N ALA A 472 18.67 12.05 -17.45
CA ALA A 472 19.14 12.75 -18.64
C ALA A 472 19.28 14.27 -18.41
N ALA A 473 18.39 14.86 -17.61
CA ALA A 473 18.42 16.29 -17.27
C ALA A 473 19.26 16.62 -16.01
N ASP A 474 19.86 15.62 -15.36
CA ASP A 474 20.43 15.70 -14.00
C ASP A 474 19.49 16.42 -13.01
N ALA A 475 18.18 16.18 -13.16
CA ALA A 475 17.11 16.69 -12.30
C ALA A 475 16.93 15.77 -11.08
N LEU A 476 18.03 15.59 -10.34
CA LEU A 476 18.16 14.58 -9.28
C LEU A 476 18.15 15.19 -7.87
N ASP A 477 17.84 16.47 -7.70
CA ASP A 477 17.54 17.03 -6.39
C ASP A 477 16.16 16.56 -5.90
N LYS A 478 15.93 16.62 -4.59
CA LYS A 478 14.69 16.16 -3.96
C LYS A 478 13.43 16.85 -4.51
N GLY A 479 13.52 18.11 -4.92
CA GLY A 479 12.39 18.86 -5.48
C GLY A 479 12.00 18.30 -6.86
N SER A 480 12.98 18.13 -7.74
CA SER A 480 12.78 17.55 -9.06
C SER A 480 12.32 16.09 -8.99
N LEU A 481 12.91 15.28 -8.11
CA LEU A 481 12.49 13.89 -7.90
C LEU A 481 11.08 13.80 -7.31
N GLY A 482 10.67 14.75 -6.47
CA GLY A 482 9.31 14.85 -5.93
C GLY A 482 8.24 14.97 -7.00
N LEU A 483 8.55 15.54 -8.18
CA LEU A 483 7.62 15.61 -9.30
C LEU A 483 7.25 14.23 -9.88
N ILE A 484 8.08 13.20 -9.68
CA ILE A 484 7.78 11.79 -10.05
C ILE A 484 6.70 11.22 -9.13
N HIS A 485 6.64 11.73 -7.89
CA HIS A 485 5.65 11.40 -6.86
C HIS A 485 4.62 12.51 -6.73
N ALA A 486 4.03 12.92 -7.86
CA ALA A 486 2.97 13.92 -7.83
C ALA A 486 1.82 13.49 -6.90
N TYR A 487 1.14 14.49 -6.35
CA TYR A 487 -0.01 14.27 -5.49
C TYR A 487 -1.07 13.40 -6.20
N ASN A 488 -1.50 12.34 -5.53
CA ASN A 488 -2.52 11.43 -6.04
C ASN A 488 -3.78 11.49 -5.15
N PRO A 489 -4.81 12.27 -5.54
CA PRO A 489 -6.05 12.36 -4.80
C PRO A 489 -6.76 11.02 -4.63
N SER A 490 -6.64 10.09 -5.59
CA SER A 490 -7.30 8.78 -5.51
C SER A 490 -6.72 7.96 -4.35
N LEU A 491 -5.39 7.94 -4.22
CA LEU A 491 -4.70 7.24 -3.13
C LEU A 491 -5.09 7.81 -1.75
N SER A 492 -5.18 9.12 -1.61
CA SER A 492 -5.63 9.76 -0.37
C SER A 492 -7.11 9.48 -0.07
N SER A 493 -7.97 9.45 -1.09
CA SER A 493 -9.38 9.07 -0.94
C SER A 493 -9.54 7.60 -0.49
N ALA A 494 -8.67 6.71 -0.95
CA ALA A 494 -8.68 5.29 -0.58
C ALA A 494 -8.44 5.09 0.93
N TRP A 495 -7.62 5.95 1.54
CA TRP A 495 -7.36 5.91 2.97
C TRP A 495 -8.64 6.11 3.80
N MET A 496 -9.57 6.97 3.33
CA MET A 496 -10.84 7.16 4.02
C MET A 496 -11.68 5.89 4.02
N MET A 497 -11.70 5.17 2.90
CA MET A 497 -12.44 3.91 2.78
C MET A 497 -11.87 2.87 3.75
N GLN A 498 -10.55 2.77 3.84
CA GLN A 498 -9.89 1.96 4.87
C GLN A 498 -10.32 2.39 6.29
N LYS A 499 -10.33 3.70 6.57
CA LYS A 499 -10.72 4.21 7.89
C LYS A 499 -12.16 3.84 8.24
N ALA A 500 -13.08 3.95 7.28
CA ALA A 500 -14.48 3.56 7.43
C ALA A 500 -14.68 2.03 7.59
N MET A 501 -13.69 1.22 7.25
CA MET A 501 -13.66 -0.23 7.48
C MET A 501 -12.92 -0.62 8.78
N SER A 502 -12.43 0.36 9.55
CA SER A 502 -11.70 0.12 10.80
C SER A 502 -12.58 0.45 12.01
N LEU A 503 -12.51 -0.38 13.06
CA LEU A 503 -13.32 -0.19 14.27
C LEU A 503 -12.47 0.12 15.49
N ARG A 504 -13.05 0.83 16.46
CA ARG A 504 -12.43 1.14 17.76
C ARG A 504 -13.32 0.62 18.90
N PRO A 505 -12.74 -0.06 19.91
CA PRO A 505 -13.47 -0.46 21.10
C PRO A 505 -14.12 0.74 21.79
N GLY A 506 -15.31 0.54 22.35
CA GLY A 506 -16.08 1.60 23.02
C GLY A 506 -16.78 2.57 22.08
N GLN A 507 -16.56 2.49 20.75
CA GLN A 507 -17.38 3.21 19.78
C GLN A 507 -18.71 2.48 19.57
N SER A 508 -19.83 3.17 19.80
CA SER A 508 -21.16 2.64 19.50
C SER A 508 -21.38 2.63 17.99
N THR A 509 -21.11 1.49 17.36
CA THR A 509 -21.32 1.25 15.92
C THR A 509 -22.20 0.01 15.72
N PRO A 510 -23.19 0.07 14.82
CA PRO A 510 -23.97 -1.11 14.42
C PRO A 510 -23.05 -2.23 13.91
N PRO A 511 -23.25 -3.50 14.31
CA PRO A 511 -22.39 -4.60 13.88
C PRO A 511 -22.37 -4.84 12.37
N ASP A 512 -23.43 -4.43 11.67
CA ASP A 512 -23.62 -4.56 10.23
C ASP A 512 -23.11 -3.36 9.43
N LEU A 513 -22.63 -2.29 10.09
CA LEU A 513 -22.30 -1.01 9.45
C LEU A 513 -21.38 -1.18 8.22
N ILE A 514 -20.28 -1.93 8.39
CA ILE A 514 -19.28 -2.11 7.33
C ILE A 514 -19.84 -2.98 6.19
N ASN A 515 -20.54 -4.07 6.51
CA ASN A 515 -21.15 -4.92 5.49
C ASN A 515 -22.25 -4.19 4.70
N ARG A 516 -23.06 -3.38 5.38
CA ARG A 516 -24.10 -2.54 4.76
C ARG A 516 -23.50 -1.47 3.85
N MET A 517 -22.41 -0.83 4.31
CA MET A 517 -21.66 0.15 3.51
C MET A 517 -21.11 -0.48 2.23
N LEU A 518 -20.37 -1.58 2.35
CA LEU A 518 -19.68 -2.19 1.22
C LEU A 518 -20.67 -2.90 0.31
N GLY A 519 -21.64 -3.63 0.85
CA GLY A 519 -22.71 -4.25 0.07
C GLY A 519 -23.52 -3.24 -0.72
N GLY A 520 -23.82 -2.06 -0.14
CA GLY A 520 -24.48 -0.97 -0.85
C GLY A 520 -23.63 -0.41 -2.00
N ASN A 521 -22.36 -0.11 -1.74
CA ASN A 521 -21.44 0.46 -2.73
C ASN A 521 -21.25 -0.51 -3.91
N PHE A 522 -21.00 -1.78 -3.62
CA PHE A 522 -20.78 -2.80 -4.66
C PHE A 522 -22.06 -3.11 -5.45
N SER A 523 -23.23 -3.12 -4.82
CA SER A 523 -24.50 -3.24 -5.55
C SER A 523 -24.71 -2.04 -6.49
N ALA A 524 -24.40 -0.82 -6.03
CA ALA A 524 -24.49 0.38 -6.86
C ALA A 524 -23.50 0.33 -8.05
N MET A 525 -22.27 -0.14 -7.82
CA MET A 525 -21.28 -0.32 -8.89
C MET A 525 -21.70 -1.42 -9.88
N GLU A 526 -22.31 -2.50 -9.42
CA GLU A 526 -22.83 -3.57 -10.29
C GLU A 526 -23.91 -3.04 -11.23
N GLU A 527 -24.85 -2.23 -10.72
CA GLU A 527 -25.86 -1.55 -11.55
C GLU A 527 -25.25 -0.61 -12.61
N MET A 528 -24.09 0.00 -12.32
CA MET A 528 -23.37 0.89 -13.24
C MET A 528 -22.44 0.16 -14.22
N GLY A 529 -22.13 -1.11 -13.96
CA GLY A 529 -21.37 -1.99 -14.85
C GLY A 529 -19.85 -1.87 -14.76
N ASP A 530 -19.18 -2.66 -15.61
CA ASP A 530 -17.74 -2.86 -15.64
C ASP A 530 -16.88 -1.58 -15.72
N PRO A 531 -17.24 -0.53 -16.48
CA PRO A 531 -16.45 0.71 -16.52
C PRO A 531 -16.35 1.45 -15.18
N VAL A 532 -17.22 1.14 -14.22
CA VAL A 532 -17.15 1.65 -12.84
C VAL A 532 -16.52 0.62 -11.91
N MET A 533 -16.95 -0.64 -12.00
CA MET A 533 -16.52 -1.71 -11.09
C MET A 533 -15.05 -2.10 -11.24
N LYS A 534 -14.59 -2.36 -12.48
CA LYS A 534 -13.25 -2.90 -12.73
C LYS A 534 -12.13 -1.92 -12.33
N PRO A 535 -12.18 -0.62 -12.69
CA PRO A 535 -11.15 0.32 -12.23
C PRO A 535 -11.06 0.36 -10.70
N PHE A 536 -12.21 0.40 -10.01
CA PHE A 536 -12.25 0.43 -8.56
C PHE A 536 -11.58 -0.80 -7.93
N LEU A 537 -11.91 -2.01 -8.42
CA LEU A 537 -11.32 -3.25 -7.95
C LEU A 537 -9.82 -3.42 -8.29
N GLN A 538 -9.30 -2.62 -9.22
CA GLN A 538 -7.88 -2.55 -9.56
C GLN A 538 -7.20 -1.30 -8.99
N ASP A 539 -7.82 -0.69 -7.96
CA ASP A 539 -7.35 0.48 -7.23
C ASP A 539 -7.23 1.79 -8.03
N VAL A 540 -7.98 1.90 -9.12
CA VAL A 540 -8.05 3.10 -9.95
C VAL A 540 -9.37 3.80 -9.69
N MET A 541 -9.37 4.73 -8.73
CA MET A 541 -10.55 5.56 -8.47
C MET A 541 -10.55 6.81 -9.35
N GLN A 542 -11.68 7.00 -10.02
CA GLN A 542 -11.96 8.14 -10.88
C GLN A 542 -13.11 8.96 -10.30
N PHE A 543 -13.09 10.28 -10.54
CA PHE A 543 -14.05 11.21 -9.93
C PHE A 543 -15.51 10.85 -10.22
N GLY A 544 -15.87 10.70 -11.50
CA GLY A 544 -17.24 10.40 -11.93
C GLY A 544 -17.79 9.11 -11.33
N PRO A 545 -17.11 7.96 -11.54
CA PRO A 545 -17.48 6.68 -10.93
C PRO A 545 -17.65 6.74 -9.40
N LEU A 546 -16.72 7.41 -8.69
CA LEU A 546 -16.79 7.54 -7.23
C LEU A 546 -18.03 8.33 -6.78
N VAL A 547 -18.26 9.51 -7.35
CA VAL A 547 -19.41 10.36 -6.99
C VAL A 547 -20.74 9.68 -7.32
N SER A 548 -20.83 9.01 -8.47
CA SER A 548 -22.03 8.27 -8.86
C SER A 548 -22.33 7.11 -7.92
N THR A 549 -21.30 6.34 -7.51
CA THR A 549 -21.46 5.23 -6.55
C THR A 549 -22.01 5.72 -5.22
N ILE A 550 -21.38 6.76 -4.66
CA ILE A 550 -21.76 7.31 -3.35
C ILE A 550 -23.18 7.90 -3.42
N SER A 551 -23.47 8.68 -4.46
CA SER A 551 -24.79 9.30 -4.64
C SER A 551 -25.89 8.24 -4.76
N LYS A 552 -25.65 7.19 -5.54
CA LYS A 552 -26.57 6.08 -5.71
C LYS A 552 -26.82 5.33 -4.40
N GLN A 553 -25.78 5.05 -3.62
CA GLN A 553 -25.95 4.44 -2.30
C GLN A 553 -26.76 5.32 -1.35
N MET A 554 -26.50 6.63 -1.32
CA MET A 554 -27.25 7.57 -0.47
C MET A 554 -28.73 7.64 -0.84
N VAL A 555 -29.07 7.47 -2.12
CA VAL A 555 -30.46 7.41 -2.60
C VAL A 555 -31.10 6.07 -2.25
N ASN A 556 -30.40 4.95 -2.46
CA ASN A 556 -30.91 3.61 -2.19
C ASN A 556 -31.07 3.33 -0.69
N ASP A 557 -30.22 3.92 0.15
CA ASP A 557 -30.23 3.73 1.60
C ASP A 557 -29.90 5.02 2.39
N PRO A 558 -30.84 5.98 2.47
CA PRO A 558 -30.62 7.24 3.18
C PRO A 558 -30.39 7.06 4.69
N ALA A 559 -30.97 6.01 5.28
CA ALA A 559 -30.87 5.71 6.70
C ALA A 559 -29.47 5.25 7.13
N PHE A 560 -28.61 4.86 6.18
CA PHE A 560 -27.22 4.49 6.44
C PHE A 560 -26.30 5.69 6.70
N VAL A 561 -26.66 6.89 6.20
CA VAL A 561 -25.79 8.08 6.26
C VAL A 561 -25.49 8.52 7.70
N PRO A 562 -26.46 8.67 8.62
CA PRO A 562 -26.16 9.15 9.97
C PRO A 562 -25.22 8.24 10.77
N PRO A 563 -25.40 6.89 10.80
CA PRO A 563 -24.44 5.98 11.42
C PRO A 563 -23.02 6.07 10.83
N LEU A 564 -22.90 6.20 9.51
CA LEU A 564 -21.59 6.35 8.86
C LEU A 564 -20.90 7.66 9.26
N LEU A 565 -21.64 8.78 9.27
CA LEU A 565 -21.09 10.08 9.68
C LEU A 565 -20.65 10.07 11.15
N ALA A 566 -21.43 9.43 12.04
CA ALA A 566 -21.06 9.24 13.42
C ALA A 566 -19.83 8.32 13.58
N HIS A 567 -19.68 7.34 12.68
CA HIS A 567 -18.56 6.42 12.69
C HIS A 567 -17.23 7.07 12.26
N VAL A 568 -17.25 7.76 11.12
CA VAL A 568 -16.06 8.39 10.52
C VAL A 568 -15.67 9.66 11.26
N GLY A 569 -16.66 10.45 11.68
CA GLY A 569 -16.47 11.73 12.33
C GLY A 569 -16.20 12.90 11.35
N PRO A 570 -16.41 14.14 11.79
CA PRO A 570 -16.39 15.32 10.91
C PRO A 570 -15.00 15.70 10.39
N GLY A 571 -13.95 15.49 11.21
CA GLY A 571 -12.58 15.84 10.83
C GLY A 571 -12.06 15.02 9.65
N PRO A 572 -12.05 13.68 9.73
CA PRO A 572 -11.68 12.83 8.61
C PRO A 572 -12.55 13.09 7.38
N LEU A 573 -13.87 13.25 7.53
CA LEU A 573 -14.76 13.53 6.40
C LEU A 573 -14.40 14.81 5.66
N ALA A 574 -14.10 15.90 6.38
CA ALA A 574 -13.67 17.16 5.76
C ALA A 574 -12.36 16.99 4.97
N ASP A 575 -11.41 16.24 5.52
CA ASP A 575 -10.14 15.90 4.84
C ASP A 575 -10.39 15.13 3.53
N TRP A 576 -11.28 14.12 3.58
CA TRP A 576 -11.66 13.35 2.40
C TRP A 576 -12.37 14.19 1.33
N LEU A 577 -13.25 15.13 1.70
CA LEU A 577 -13.89 16.03 0.75
C LEU A 577 -12.85 16.86 -0.03
N VAL A 578 -11.77 17.29 0.62
CA VAL A 578 -10.66 17.99 -0.06
C VAL A 578 -10.02 17.09 -1.12
N HIS A 579 -9.81 15.80 -0.81
CA HIS A 579 -9.25 14.84 -1.76
C HIS A 579 -10.20 14.55 -2.93
N VAL A 580 -11.50 14.43 -2.68
CA VAL A 580 -12.52 14.24 -3.75
C VAL A 580 -12.61 15.45 -4.67
N LEU A 581 -12.59 16.67 -4.11
CA LEU A 581 -12.53 17.90 -4.89
C LEU A 581 -11.23 17.99 -5.69
N GLY A 582 -10.11 17.59 -5.09
CA GLY A 582 -8.83 17.43 -5.78
C GLY A 582 -8.93 16.47 -6.96
N LEU A 583 -9.54 15.29 -6.79
CA LEU A 583 -9.74 14.32 -7.86
C LEU A 583 -10.56 14.91 -9.01
N GLY A 584 -11.62 15.68 -8.71
CA GLY A 584 -12.40 16.40 -9.70
C GLY A 584 -11.58 17.47 -10.45
N ALA A 585 -10.78 18.25 -9.71
CA ALA A 585 -9.90 19.26 -10.29
C ALA A 585 -8.82 18.68 -11.21
N TYR A 586 -8.19 17.57 -10.81
CA TYR A 586 -7.23 16.85 -11.65
C TYR A 586 -7.88 16.24 -12.89
N THR A 587 -9.10 15.69 -12.75
CA THR A 587 -9.88 15.18 -13.88
C THR A 587 -10.17 16.29 -14.91
N LEU A 588 -10.62 17.45 -14.45
CA LEU A 588 -10.85 18.62 -15.31
C LEU A 588 -9.53 19.12 -15.93
N GLY A 589 -8.47 19.21 -15.15
CA GLY A 589 -7.14 19.62 -15.62
C GLY A 589 -6.60 18.68 -16.70
N ASN A 590 -6.74 17.37 -16.53
CA ASN A 590 -6.33 16.39 -17.54
C ASN A 590 -7.16 16.52 -18.83
N PHE A 591 -8.48 16.72 -18.70
CA PHE A 591 -9.35 16.97 -19.87
C PHE A 591 -8.89 18.21 -20.66
N ILE A 592 -8.61 19.32 -19.97
CA ILE A 592 -8.13 20.57 -20.58
C ILE A 592 -6.72 20.39 -21.19
N ALA A 593 -5.84 19.61 -20.54
CA ALA A 593 -4.47 19.42 -20.99
C ALA A 593 -4.30 18.37 -22.09
N THR A 594 -5.31 17.53 -22.36
CA THR A 594 -5.23 16.45 -23.37
C THR A 594 -4.91 16.96 -24.78
N PRO A 595 -5.49 18.06 -25.28
CA PRO A 595 -5.08 18.68 -26.55
C PRO A 595 -3.61 19.14 -26.54
N LEU A 596 -3.09 19.62 -25.40
CA LEU A 596 -1.68 20.01 -25.25
C LEU A 596 -0.74 18.80 -25.32
N LYS A 597 -1.20 17.61 -24.93
CA LYS A 597 -0.38 16.39 -25.01
C LYS A 597 -0.21 15.88 -26.44
N THR A 598 -1.20 16.14 -27.30
CA THR A 598 -1.31 15.58 -28.65
C THR A 598 -0.81 16.52 -29.74
N SER A 599 -0.84 17.84 -29.54
CA SER A 599 -0.32 18.84 -30.50
C SER A 599 1.10 19.30 -30.14
N SER A 600 2.04 19.12 -31.08
CA SER A 600 3.41 19.65 -30.98
C SER A 600 3.44 21.19 -30.98
N GLU A 601 2.51 21.83 -31.70
CA GLU A 601 2.42 23.29 -31.81
C GLU A 601 1.97 23.94 -30.49
N LEU A 602 0.98 23.36 -29.82
CA LEU A 602 0.49 23.83 -28.51
C LEU A 602 1.53 23.64 -27.41
N LYS A 603 2.32 22.57 -27.45
CA LYS A 603 3.50 22.43 -26.57
C LYS A 603 4.48 23.56 -26.81
N GLY A 604 4.76 23.90 -28.07
CA GLY A 604 5.60 25.03 -28.45
C GLY A 604 5.11 26.38 -27.92
N LEU A 605 3.78 26.60 -27.89
CA LEU A 605 3.18 27.83 -27.35
C LEU A 605 3.33 27.94 -25.82
N VAL A 606 3.08 26.86 -25.09
CA VAL A 606 3.28 26.80 -23.62
C VAL A 606 4.77 26.94 -23.28
N VAL A 607 5.64 26.34 -24.08
CA VAL A 607 7.10 26.50 -24.02
C VAL A 607 7.50 27.97 -24.18
N ALA A 608 6.96 28.67 -25.18
CA ALA A 608 7.25 30.08 -25.43
C ALA A 608 6.76 30.99 -24.29
N LEU A 609 5.60 30.70 -23.70
CA LEU A 609 5.06 31.41 -22.54
C LEU A 609 5.90 31.20 -21.27
N MET A 610 6.41 29.99 -21.06
CA MET A 610 7.29 29.66 -19.93
C MET A 610 8.69 30.27 -20.07
N ALA A 611 9.22 30.36 -21.29
CA ALA A 611 10.49 31.02 -21.60
C ALA A 611 10.41 32.56 -21.45
N ALA A 612 9.29 33.16 -21.85
CA ALA A 612 9.07 34.61 -21.76
C ALA A 612 8.79 35.13 -20.32
N GLY A 613 8.50 34.24 -19.37
CA GLY A 613 8.09 34.57 -18.00
C GLY A 613 9.20 34.38 -16.96
N SER A 614 10.32 35.09 -17.06
CA SER A 614 11.39 35.07 -16.05
C SER A 614 11.07 35.86 -14.76
N SER A 615 9.83 35.75 -14.28
CA SER A 615 9.35 36.16 -12.95
C SER A 615 7.83 35.95 -12.88
N SER A 616 7.36 34.71 -12.74
CA SER A 616 5.92 34.38 -12.65
C SER A 616 5.56 33.65 -11.34
N PRO A 617 4.39 33.96 -10.73
CA PRO A 617 3.90 33.38 -9.48
C PRO A 617 3.69 31.85 -9.52
N LEU A 618 3.74 31.21 -10.70
CA LEU A 618 3.68 29.75 -10.84
C LEU A 618 4.82 29.04 -10.09
N THR A 619 6.03 29.61 -10.15
CA THR A 619 7.21 29.07 -9.46
C THR A 619 7.13 29.26 -7.95
N ALA A 620 6.51 30.35 -7.47
CA ALA A 620 6.32 30.67 -6.05
C ALA A 620 5.22 29.82 -5.40
N ALA A 621 4.14 29.51 -6.14
CA ALA A 621 3.09 28.59 -5.70
C ALA A 621 3.57 27.13 -5.59
N LEU A 622 4.63 26.78 -6.33
CA LEU A 622 5.24 25.44 -6.33
C LEU A 622 6.42 25.29 -5.36
N SER A 623 6.96 26.38 -4.79
CA SER A 623 8.15 26.38 -3.92
C SER A 623 7.89 26.72 -2.44
N SER A 624 6.64 27.00 -2.04
CA SER A 624 6.29 27.28 -0.64
C SER A 624 6.21 26.00 0.21
N ARG A 625 7.36 25.40 0.55
CA ARG A 625 7.45 24.49 1.71
C ARG A 625 8.84 24.37 2.34
N SER A 626 9.73 25.34 2.16
CA SER A 626 10.99 25.42 2.92
C SER A 626 10.87 26.41 4.08
N GLY A 627 10.39 25.96 5.24
CA GLY A 627 10.48 26.75 6.47
C GLY A 627 9.45 26.41 7.55
N SER A 628 9.99 25.90 8.67
CA SER A 628 9.44 25.80 10.03
C SER A 628 8.23 24.90 10.34
N SER A 629 8.36 24.32 11.53
CA SER A 629 7.49 23.38 12.21
C SER A 629 6.17 24.00 12.69
N SER A 630 5.16 23.12 12.79
CA SER A 630 3.91 23.25 13.54
C SER A 630 2.72 23.92 12.82
N SER A 631 1.57 23.27 13.02
CA SER A 631 0.19 23.67 12.71
C SER A 631 -0.35 23.40 11.29
N ASN A 632 -1.61 22.97 11.31
CA ASN A 632 -2.47 22.54 10.21
C ASN A 632 -2.57 23.58 9.10
N GLY A 633 -2.44 23.12 7.85
CA GLY A 633 -2.69 23.91 6.65
C GLY A 633 -2.48 23.10 5.38
N ASN A 634 -3.45 22.25 5.02
CA ASN A 634 -3.57 21.71 3.67
C ASN A 634 -4.16 22.81 2.78
N SER A 635 -3.33 23.66 2.19
CA SER A 635 -3.74 24.47 1.05
C SER A 635 -3.41 23.70 -0.22
N ALA A 636 -4.46 23.36 -0.97
CA ALA A 636 -4.35 22.94 -2.35
C ALA A 636 -3.33 23.82 -3.09
N LEU A 637 -2.56 23.21 -4.00
CA LEU A 637 -1.94 23.94 -5.12
C LEU A 637 -2.93 25.01 -5.57
N ASP A 638 -2.48 26.26 -5.70
CA ASP A 638 -3.30 27.36 -6.19
C ASP A 638 -3.60 27.13 -7.69
N LEU A 639 -4.46 26.14 -7.94
CA LEU A 639 -4.98 25.77 -9.24
C LEU A 639 -5.76 26.94 -9.83
N SER A 640 -6.20 27.92 -9.02
CA SER A 640 -6.82 29.14 -9.53
C SER A 640 -5.83 29.99 -10.33
N ALA A 641 -4.55 30.03 -9.93
CA ALA A 641 -3.49 30.72 -10.66
C ALA A 641 -3.06 29.97 -11.93
N LEU A 642 -2.98 28.63 -11.88
CA LEU A 642 -2.67 27.78 -13.04
C LEU A 642 -3.83 27.76 -14.05
N LEU A 643 -5.07 27.59 -13.60
CA LEU A 643 -6.27 27.63 -14.46
C LEU A 643 -6.56 29.06 -14.95
N GLY A 644 -6.26 30.09 -14.16
CA GLY A 644 -6.35 31.50 -14.56
C GLY A 644 -5.34 31.88 -15.66
N SER A 645 -4.13 31.34 -15.61
CA SER A 645 -3.11 31.55 -16.65
C SER A 645 -3.36 30.71 -17.91
N LEU A 646 -3.85 29.47 -17.76
CA LEU A 646 -4.23 28.62 -18.90
C LEU A 646 -5.53 29.09 -19.58
N SER A 647 -6.53 29.56 -18.83
CA SER A 647 -7.76 30.11 -19.40
C SER A 647 -7.56 31.48 -20.05
N SER A 648 -6.71 32.35 -19.50
CA SER A 648 -6.37 33.63 -20.14
C SER A 648 -5.55 33.44 -21.42
N SER A 649 -4.67 32.42 -21.47
CA SER A 649 -3.94 32.05 -22.69
C SER A 649 -4.85 31.41 -23.75
N ALA A 650 -5.83 30.60 -23.35
CA ALA A 650 -6.83 30.03 -24.25
C ALA A 650 -7.82 31.10 -24.77
N ALA A 651 -8.20 32.08 -23.94
CA ALA A 651 -9.05 33.20 -24.32
C ALA A 651 -8.32 34.21 -25.23
N ALA A 652 -7.01 34.42 -25.02
CA ALA A 652 -6.18 35.24 -25.90
C ALA A 652 -6.00 34.63 -27.30
N GLY A 653 -6.07 33.30 -27.43
CA GLY A 653 -6.09 32.60 -28.73
C GLY A 653 -7.39 32.79 -29.54
N ALA A 654 -8.47 33.27 -28.93
CA ALA A 654 -9.77 33.45 -29.58
C ALA A 654 -10.01 34.87 -30.12
N ALA A 655 -9.09 35.82 -29.89
CA ALA A 655 -9.20 37.20 -30.36
C ALA A 655 -7.93 37.63 -31.12
N LEU A 656 -7.76 37.15 -32.35
CA LEU A 656 -6.77 37.68 -33.28
C LEU A 656 -7.40 38.82 -34.10
N PRO A 657 -6.84 40.04 -34.09
CA PRO A 657 -7.19 41.04 -35.11
C PRO A 657 -6.54 40.65 -36.45
N ALA A 658 -7.32 40.76 -37.52
CA ALA A 658 -6.91 40.51 -38.89
C ALA A 658 -5.79 41.48 -39.31
N SER A 659 -4.53 41.05 -39.28
CA SER A 659 -3.46 41.56 -40.16
C SER A 659 -2.27 40.59 -40.17
N THR A 660 -2.15 39.83 -41.26
CA THR A 660 -1.24 38.69 -41.43
C THR A 660 0.17 39.06 -41.91
N GLU A 661 0.62 40.31 -41.76
CA GLU A 661 1.91 40.75 -42.31
C GLU A 661 2.96 41.16 -41.26
N GLY A 662 2.58 41.33 -39.99
CA GLY A 662 3.50 41.75 -38.91
C GLY A 662 4.17 40.62 -38.13
N ILE A 663 3.59 39.40 -38.14
CA ILE A 663 4.02 38.30 -37.26
C ILE A 663 5.04 37.36 -37.96
N GLN A 664 5.06 37.32 -39.29
CA GLN A 664 6.00 36.48 -40.04
C GLN A 664 7.46 36.96 -40.03
N ARG A 665 7.74 38.20 -39.57
CA ARG A 665 9.12 38.71 -39.46
C ARG A 665 9.80 38.53 -38.10
N ARG A 666 9.11 37.98 -37.10
CA ARG A 666 9.70 37.65 -35.79
C ARG A 666 9.85 36.16 -35.50
N SER A 667 9.33 35.27 -36.35
CA SER A 667 9.45 33.81 -36.17
C SER A 667 10.73 33.19 -36.75
N SER A 668 11.65 33.98 -37.29
CA SER A 668 12.91 33.50 -37.90
C SER A 668 14.17 33.80 -37.07
N GLN A 669 14.02 34.26 -35.83
CA GLN A 669 15.15 34.42 -34.90
C GLN A 669 14.83 33.75 -33.55
N GLY A 670 15.32 32.51 -33.41
CA GLY A 670 15.47 31.81 -32.13
C GLY A 670 14.19 31.22 -31.54
N GLU A 671 13.79 30.02 -31.95
CA GLU A 671 13.04 29.15 -31.04
C GLU A 671 13.96 28.83 -29.85
N GLU A 672 13.78 29.50 -28.71
CA GLU A 672 14.41 29.10 -27.46
C GLU A 672 13.91 27.69 -27.09
N LYS A 673 14.71 26.68 -27.43
CA LYS A 673 14.46 25.30 -27.02
C LYS A 673 14.58 25.23 -25.50
N LEU A 674 13.56 24.67 -24.85
CA LEU A 674 13.60 24.41 -23.40
C LEU A 674 14.89 23.66 -23.04
N THR A 675 15.49 24.05 -21.92
CA THR A 675 16.55 23.24 -21.31
C THR A 675 16.00 21.85 -20.96
N PRO A 676 16.85 20.79 -20.93
CA PRO A 676 16.41 19.45 -20.53
C PRO A 676 15.65 19.43 -19.20
N ARG A 677 16.05 20.28 -18.26
CA ARG A 677 15.42 20.40 -16.93
C ARG A 677 14.05 21.07 -16.99
N GLN A 678 13.88 22.12 -17.79
CA GLN A 678 12.55 22.72 -18.01
C GLN A 678 11.60 21.75 -18.72
N LEU A 679 12.10 21.00 -19.70
CA LEU A 679 11.31 19.98 -20.40
C LEU A 679 10.89 18.86 -19.46
N TYR A 680 11.81 18.38 -18.60
CA TYR A 680 11.50 17.42 -17.54
C TYR A 680 10.37 17.94 -16.63
N THR A 681 10.48 19.16 -16.12
CA THR A 681 9.46 19.76 -15.26
C THR A 681 8.10 19.84 -15.95
N LEU A 682 8.06 20.30 -17.21
CA LEU A 682 6.82 20.38 -17.99
C LEU A 682 6.19 18.99 -18.18
N ASN A 683 7.00 17.99 -18.54
CA ASN A 683 6.52 16.62 -18.71
C ASN A 683 5.93 16.06 -17.41
N ARG A 684 6.58 16.30 -16.26
CA ARG A 684 6.06 15.84 -14.96
C ARG A 684 4.77 16.54 -14.55
N ILE A 685 4.60 17.83 -14.86
CA ILE A 685 3.34 18.55 -14.59
C ILE A 685 2.19 17.96 -15.42
N LEU A 686 2.41 17.71 -16.72
CA LEU A 686 1.39 17.12 -17.58
C LEU A 686 1.05 15.68 -17.21
N GLU A 687 2.05 14.91 -16.78
CA GLU A 687 1.89 13.56 -16.25
C GLU A 687 1.12 13.55 -14.93
N ALA A 688 1.40 14.50 -14.03
CA ALA A 688 0.72 14.64 -12.75
C ALA A 688 -0.80 14.82 -12.89
N LEU A 689 -1.26 15.57 -13.90
CA LEU A 689 -2.69 15.75 -14.17
C LEU A 689 -3.37 14.43 -14.53
N GLU A 690 -2.73 13.59 -15.34
CA GLU A 690 -3.26 12.29 -15.75
C GLU A 690 -3.25 11.29 -14.61
N TYR A 691 -2.10 11.18 -13.95
CA TYR A 691 -1.90 10.32 -12.80
C TYR A 691 -2.87 10.66 -11.66
N GLY A 692 -2.98 11.93 -11.28
CA GLY A 692 -3.88 12.37 -10.21
C GLY A 692 -5.37 12.30 -10.58
N SER A 693 -5.71 12.13 -11.86
CA SER A 693 -7.10 11.89 -12.29
C SER A 693 -7.49 10.40 -12.30
N GLY A 694 -6.53 9.48 -12.15
CA GLY A 694 -6.75 8.05 -12.35
C GLY A 694 -7.00 7.67 -13.82
N SER A 695 -6.56 8.50 -14.77
CA SER A 695 -6.70 8.23 -16.21
C SER A 695 -5.46 7.59 -16.83
N ASP A 696 -4.38 7.46 -16.05
CA ASP A 696 -3.10 6.89 -16.50
C ASP A 696 -3.18 5.38 -16.73
N TYR A 697 -4.15 4.71 -16.10
CA TYR A 697 -4.43 3.29 -16.32
C TYR A 697 -5.75 3.13 -17.08
N LYS A 698 -5.67 2.83 -18.38
CA LYS A 698 -6.82 2.61 -19.26
C LYS A 698 -7.18 1.14 -19.28
N LEU A 699 -8.38 0.78 -18.84
CA LEU A 699 -8.85 -0.61 -18.81
C LEU A 699 -9.24 -1.16 -20.17
#